data_AF-A0A958D072-F1
#
_entry.id   AF-A0A958D072-F1
#
_cell.length_a   1.000
_cell.length_b   1.000
_cell.length_c   1.000
_cell.angle_alpha   90.00
_cell.angle_beta   90.00
_cell.angle_gamma   90.00
#
_symmetry.space_group_name_H-M   'P 1'
#
loop_
_entity.id
_entity.type
_entity.pdbx_description
1 polymer ?
#
loop_
_entity_poly.entity_id
_entity_poly.type
_entity_poly.pdbx_seq_one_letter_code
_entity_poly.pdbx_strand_id
1 'polypeptide(L)'
;MKRFTSIALLLMVSMLLFAACQPAAIPEISTPEAVSASATPAEQPNEKPATAVAAPATQDELTANLWQWTALTETSPASQSVVPDPQNYTIAFADDNTLAIKADCNQVAGSYTLDGASLTIQLGPATMAFCGEQSMDRQYLGLLGQVSGAIISETGDLHLLLADNAGAMAFTPYNSLGIRPQDISLDTQGLPYSWQPVVVPETPYDASMPPGPVGLPEHIEILFGVTDPADRQPGDPIMYIIPVNAYRAQWDAAGNPSVSKTIDAIEQLAYALPSPAPTSGMPALPSEQVTGYNDLAVQVGRAVPANELNLISSAQTGYRFVGRWMQDANPVTNQGLRYVYQGFTNDGQYLVSFWYPVTTSALPDEAGQLSQQEMDAFNGDPMGTIAASADALNALAPSDWEPDLDTLDALVASLEISGVPAAGLQDVTWLWTEGPSQPGSKDIVAIPDPAAYQVTYNADGTINFTADCNSGGMSYELRQAGMAGGMLAQPGPVTLAACGPASYSQSFINSLMAAQNYKVRAGGGTMELVLPAGGGSLIMMTAEAFAAMPPAVAPAPPAPEATATKAPAATVIPIPPTNTPVPPTATPEPTATAQPVMQFSANPTTVEAGQCTTLAWNVQNVQAVWVYPQGANYADYPVTGQGVQVHCIDTTTTYEMRVQLSDGSTQTQQVTVTVNPGNPLAGTGWSLSSFEPGRVPLPGTTITLAFDDSGAVSGNSGCNSYSGNYTVNGTSLSIGPLISTQMACEPDVMDQEQLYLSALQGAASFDLPGGQLVIFDAGGQEILRYNGG
;
A
#
# COMPACT_ATOMS: atom_id res chain seq x y z
N MET A 1 -31.32 71.67 -0.57
CA MET A 1 -32.60 72.25 -0.11
C MET A 1 -33.21 71.31 0.93
N LYS A 2 -33.69 71.81 2.08
CA LYS A 2 -34.28 71.06 3.25
C LYS A 2 -33.36 70.00 3.91
N ARG A 3 -33.25 69.87 5.23
CA ARG A 3 -33.22 70.84 6.36
C ARG A 3 -32.65 70.10 7.61
N PHE A 4 -31.85 70.76 8.45
CA PHE A 4 -31.34 70.26 9.74
C PHE A 4 -32.41 70.28 10.86
N THR A 5 -32.33 69.35 11.84
CA THR A 5 -32.74 69.40 13.30
C THR A 5 -32.71 67.96 13.87
N SER A 6 -32.52 67.61 15.16
CA SER A 6 -31.92 68.22 16.37
C SER A 6 -31.75 67.09 17.42
N ILE A 7 -30.59 66.89 18.07
CA ILE A 7 -30.17 67.40 19.40
C ILE A 7 -31.11 67.03 20.59
N ALA A 8 -30.72 65.98 21.33
CA ALA A 8 -30.42 65.95 22.78
C ALA A 8 -31.43 66.38 23.90
N LEU A 9 -31.77 65.40 24.75
CA LEU A 9 -31.40 65.31 26.20
C LEU A 9 -32.28 65.91 27.35
N LEU A 10 -32.60 65.01 28.31
CA LEU A 10 -32.78 65.13 29.79
C LEU A 10 -34.13 65.50 30.48
N LEU A 11 -34.39 64.75 31.59
CA LEU A 11 -35.26 65.01 32.77
C LEU A 11 -36.80 64.92 32.54
N MET A 12 -37.65 64.50 33.51
CA MET A 12 -37.50 64.41 34.97
C MET A 12 -38.54 63.46 35.64
N VAL A 13 -38.40 63.18 36.96
CA VAL A 13 -39.37 62.58 37.93
C VAL A 13 -39.55 61.04 37.83
N SER A 14 -38.94 60.20 38.69
CA SER A 14 -39.19 59.93 40.14
C SER A 14 -40.57 59.27 40.39
N MET A 15 -40.75 58.11 41.05
CA MET A 15 -40.39 57.81 42.45
C MET A 15 -40.81 56.36 42.83
N LEU A 16 -40.06 55.68 43.72
CA LEU A 16 -40.40 54.44 44.47
C LEU A 16 -40.51 53.11 43.65
N LEU A 17 -40.02 51.94 44.08
CA LEU A 17 -39.52 51.48 45.41
C LEU A 17 -38.39 50.43 45.25
N PHE A 18 -37.55 50.27 46.28
CA PHE A 18 -36.43 49.30 46.36
C PHE A 18 -36.88 47.86 46.64
N ALA A 19 -36.21 46.85 46.05
CA ALA A 19 -35.81 45.61 46.75
C ALA A 19 -34.83 44.72 45.96
N ALA A 20 -33.78 44.27 46.66
CA ALA A 20 -32.99 43.03 46.56
C ALA A 20 -32.79 42.26 45.22
N CYS A 21 -31.51 41.96 44.96
CA CYS A 21 -31.04 40.87 44.11
C CYS A 21 -31.07 39.53 44.89
N GLN A 22 -31.56 38.44 44.28
CA GLN A 22 -31.40 37.05 44.74
C GLN A 22 -31.50 36.08 43.55
N PRO A 23 -30.85 34.89 43.60
CA PRO A 23 -30.75 33.96 42.47
C PRO A 23 -31.96 33.03 42.34
N ALA A 24 -32.23 32.54 41.13
CA ALA A 24 -33.14 31.42 40.89
C ALA A 24 -32.46 30.08 41.23
N ALA A 25 -33.20 29.16 41.85
CA ALA A 25 -32.64 27.97 42.49
C ALA A 25 -32.54 26.73 41.56
N ILE A 26 -31.58 25.87 41.88
CA ILE A 26 -31.35 24.54 41.31
C ILE A 26 -32.36 23.55 41.93
N PRO A 27 -32.93 22.59 41.18
CA PRO A 27 -33.61 21.44 41.76
C PRO A 27 -32.59 20.40 42.25
N GLU A 28 -32.54 20.14 43.56
CA GLU A 28 -31.65 19.15 44.15
C GLU A 28 -32.09 17.70 43.87
N ILE A 29 -31.10 16.81 43.74
CA ILE A 29 -31.28 15.37 43.67
C ILE A 29 -31.59 14.85 45.08
N SER A 30 -32.77 14.26 45.31
CA SER A 30 -33.13 13.62 46.57
C SER A 30 -33.04 12.08 46.47
N THR A 31 -32.28 11.47 47.38
CA THR A 31 -32.14 10.02 47.56
C THR A 31 -33.43 9.35 48.02
N PRO A 32 -33.69 8.08 47.63
CA PRO A 32 -34.66 7.22 48.30
C PRO A 32 -33.99 6.42 49.42
N GLU A 33 -34.35 6.69 50.67
CA GLU A 33 -34.03 5.83 51.82
C GLU A 33 -35.02 4.65 51.93
N ALA A 34 -34.58 3.58 52.61
CA ALA A 34 -35.22 2.27 52.55
C ALA A 34 -36.54 2.13 53.35
N VAL A 35 -37.45 1.28 52.85
CA VAL A 35 -38.41 0.56 53.70
C VAL A 35 -38.44 -0.93 53.31
N SER A 36 -38.34 -1.80 54.31
CA SER A 36 -38.24 -3.26 54.19
C SER A 36 -39.59 -3.96 54.39
N ALA A 37 -39.79 -5.07 53.66
CA ALA A 37 -40.70 -6.22 53.92
C ALA A 37 -42.19 -5.93 54.26
N SER A 38 -43.17 -6.66 53.71
CA SER A 38 -43.26 -8.13 53.80
C SER A 38 -44.48 -8.67 53.03
N ALA A 39 -44.61 -10.02 52.99
CA ALA A 39 -45.74 -10.85 52.57
C ALA A 39 -45.90 -11.17 51.06
N THR A 40 -45.46 -12.38 50.73
CA THR A 40 -45.62 -13.15 49.48
C THR A 40 -47.09 -13.41 49.10
N PRO A 41 -47.37 -13.60 47.80
CA PRO A 41 -48.28 -14.70 47.43
C PRO A 41 -47.81 -15.55 46.23
N ALA A 42 -48.00 -16.87 46.40
CA ALA A 42 -48.29 -17.91 45.39
C ALA A 42 -47.44 -18.02 44.10
N GLU A 43 -46.81 -19.18 43.99
CA GLU A 43 -46.07 -19.72 42.85
C GLU A 43 -46.97 -20.01 41.63
N GLN A 44 -46.58 -19.50 40.46
CA GLN A 44 -46.94 -20.05 39.13
C GLN A 44 -45.63 -20.36 38.37
N PRO A 45 -45.61 -21.33 37.45
CA PRO A 45 -44.36 -21.94 37.02
C PRO A 45 -43.51 -21.02 36.14
N ASN A 46 -42.21 -20.94 36.44
CA ASN A 46 -41.23 -20.39 35.52
C ASN A 46 -41.11 -21.28 34.27
N GLU A 47 -41.67 -20.87 33.14
CA GLU A 47 -41.13 -21.28 31.85
C GLU A 47 -39.87 -20.44 31.57
N LYS A 48 -38.73 -21.10 31.74
CA LYS A 48 -37.39 -20.62 31.38
C LYS A 48 -37.41 -20.18 29.90
N PRO A 49 -36.83 -19.02 29.52
CA PRO A 49 -36.59 -18.72 28.11
C PRO A 49 -35.81 -19.86 27.47
N ALA A 50 -36.35 -20.45 26.40
CA ALA A 50 -35.68 -21.51 25.69
C ALA A 50 -34.39 -20.94 25.08
N THR A 51 -33.25 -21.53 25.46
CA THR A 51 -31.97 -21.25 24.80
C THR A 51 -32.12 -21.59 23.32
N ALA A 52 -31.84 -20.64 22.43
CA ALA A 52 -31.73 -20.94 21.01
C ALA A 52 -30.66 -22.04 20.83
N VAL A 53 -31.02 -23.14 20.18
CA VAL A 53 -30.08 -24.22 19.89
C VAL A 53 -29.37 -23.83 18.61
N ALA A 54 -28.07 -23.56 18.70
CA ALA A 54 -27.23 -23.29 17.53
C ALA A 54 -27.35 -24.44 16.52
N ALA A 55 -27.41 -24.09 15.23
CA ALA A 55 -27.60 -25.08 14.17
C ALA A 55 -26.34 -25.94 13.98
N PRO A 56 -26.49 -27.24 13.70
CA PRO A 56 -25.35 -28.07 13.30
C PRO A 56 -24.81 -27.60 11.96
N ALA A 57 -23.48 -27.59 11.83
CA ALA A 57 -22.81 -27.17 10.59
C ALA A 57 -23.13 -28.11 9.43
N THR A 58 -23.41 -27.55 8.26
CA THR A 58 -23.54 -28.29 7.00
C THR A 58 -22.20 -28.45 6.29
N GLN A 59 -22.12 -29.36 5.30
CA GLN A 59 -20.88 -29.56 4.55
C GLN A 59 -20.50 -28.31 3.76
N ASP A 60 -21.46 -27.70 3.05
CA ASP A 60 -21.26 -26.47 2.27
C ASP A 60 -20.74 -25.32 3.16
N GLU A 61 -21.24 -25.17 4.39
CA GLU A 61 -20.71 -24.17 5.33
C GLU A 61 -19.28 -24.47 5.78
N LEU A 62 -18.94 -25.74 6.06
CA LEU A 62 -17.59 -26.15 6.45
C LEU A 62 -16.57 -25.95 5.33
N THR A 63 -16.92 -26.27 4.08
CA THR A 63 -16.01 -26.20 2.92
C THR A 63 -15.96 -24.81 2.28
N ALA A 64 -16.92 -23.92 2.57
CA ALA A 64 -16.91 -22.53 2.11
C ALA A 64 -15.75 -21.68 2.66
N ASN A 65 -15.08 -22.11 3.74
CA ASN A 65 -14.04 -21.33 4.41
C ASN A 65 -12.80 -22.17 4.76
N LEU A 66 -11.62 -21.55 4.66
CA LEU A 66 -10.50 -21.88 5.52
C LEU A 66 -10.80 -21.28 6.91
N TRP A 67 -10.55 -22.00 7.99
CA TRP A 67 -10.92 -21.59 9.36
C TRP A 67 -9.67 -21.38 10.21
N GLN A 68 -9.60 -20.30 11.02
CA GLN A 68 -8.55 -20.10 12.03
C GLN A 68 -9.07 -20.35 13.44
N TRP A 69 -8.26 -20.97 14.30
CA TRP A 69 -8.60 -21.25 15.69
C TRP A 69 -8.35 -20.03 16.56
N THR A 70 -9.40 -19.44 17.13
CA THR A 70 -9.32 -18.15 17.86
C THR A 70 -9.49 -18.29 19.37
N ALA A 71 -10.24 -19.29 19.85
CA ALA A 71 -10.41 -19.53 21.28
C ALA A 71 -10.67 -21.00 21.63
N LEU A 72 -10.42 -21.33 22.89
CA LEU A 72 -10.82 -22.57 23.53
C LEU A 72 -11.72 -22.26 24.72
N THR A 73 -12.86 -22.95 24.81
CA THR A 73 -13.70 -22.97 26.00
C THR A 73 -13.71 -24.39 26.55
N GLU A 74 -13.32 -24.56 27.81
CA GLU A 74 -13.33 -25.84 28.54
C GLU A 74 -14.46 -25.82 29.57
N THR A 75 -15.04 -26.98 29.89
CA THR A 75 -16.14 -27.11 30.87
C THR A 75 -15.69 -27.66 32.22
N SER A 76 -14.51 -28.30 32.31
CA SER A 76 -14.00 -28.92 33.53
C SER A 76 -12.46 -28.94 33.59
N PRO A 77 -11.81 -27.95 34.24
CA PRO A 77 -12.41 -26.76 34.84
C PRO A 77 -13.08 -25.86 33.80
N ALA A 78 -14.01 -25.02 34.24
CA ALA A 78 -14.60 -24.01 33.36
C ALA A 78 -13.56 -22.91 33.09
N SER A 79 -13.00 -22.88 31.89
CA SER A 79 -12.00 -21.92 31.43
C SER A 79 -12.34 -21.42 30.02
N GLN A 80 -11.93 -20.20 29.71
CA GLN A 80 -11.89 -19.70 28.34
C GLN A 80 -10.52 -19.06 28.11
N SER A 81 -9.87 -19.40 27.01
CA SER A 81 -8.56 -18.86 26.61
C SER A 81 -8.58 -18.45 25.14
N VAL A 82 -8.04 -17.28 24.84
CA VAL A 82 -7.76 -16.82 23.47
C VAL A 82 -6.51 -17.52 22.95
N VAL A 83 -6.48 -17.83 21.66
CA VAL A 83 -5.31 -18.39 20.96
C VAL A 83 -4.40 -17.24 20.52
N PRO A 84 -3.13 -17.19 20.95
CA PRO A 84 -2.14 -16.28 20.38
C PRO A 84 -1.85 -16.67 18.93
N ASP A 85 -1.70 -15.68 18.05
CA ASP A 85 -1.41 -15.88 16.63
C ASP A 85 -2.38 -16.86 15.92
N PRO A 86 -3.70 -16.61 15.91
CA PRO A 86 -4.70 -17.52 15.34
C PRO A 86 -4.45 -17.85 13.85
N GLN A 87 -3.83 -16.95 13.08
CA GLN A 87 -3.37 -17.15 11.70
C GLN A 87 -2.36 -18.30 11.52
N ASN A 88 -1.80 -18.79 12.62
CA ASN A 88 -0.91 -19.94 12.67
C ASN A 88 -1.65 -21.28 12.88
N TYR A 89 -2.92 -21.28 13.28
CA TYR A 89 -3.69 -22.49 13.59
C TYR A 89 -4.93 -22.59 12.72
N THR A 90 -4.80 -23.16 11.52
CA THR A 90 -5.91 -23.20 10.54
C THR A 90 -6.35 -24.61 10.16
N ILE A 91 -7.58 -24.74 9.66
CA ILE A 91 -8.17 -25.97 9.13
C ILE A 91 -9.07 -25.65 7.92
N ALA A 92 -8.80 -26.30 6.79
CA ALA A 92 -9.64 -26.27 5.59
C ALA A 92 -10.33 -27.64 5.44
N PHE A 93 -11.64 -27.61 5.20
CA PHE A 93 -12.42 -28.79 4.82
C PHE A 93 -12.60 -28.81 3.29
N ALA A 94 -12.49 -29.97 2.66
CA ALA A 94 -12.75 -30.13 1.22
C ALA A 94 -13.99 -30.99 0.97
N ASP A 95 -14.62 -30.82 -0.20
CA ASP A 95 -15.86 -31.54 -0.58
C ASP A 95 -15.65 -33.07 -0.75
N ASP A 96 -14.40 -33.52 -0.90
CA ASP A 96 -14.03 -34.93 -1.01
C ASP A 96 -13.79 -35.62 0.35
N ASN A 97 -14.22 -34.97 1.43
CA ASN A 97 -14.05 -35.36 2.84
C ASN A 97 -12.58 -35.36 3.32
N THR A 98 -11.65 -34.75 2.59
CA THR A 98 -10.29 -34.48 3.09
C THR A 98 -10.20 -33.15 3.84
N LEU A 99 -9.14 -32.97 4.62
CA LEU A 99 -8.83 -31.70 5.26
C LEU A 99 -7.32 -31.40 5.27
N ALA A 100 -7.00 -30.11 5.28
CA ALA A 100 -5.65 -29.58 5.41
C ALA A 100 -5.57 -28.70 6.65
N ILE A 101 -4.56 -28.92 7.50
CA ILE A 101 -4.39 -28.24 8.79
C ILE A 101 -3.00 -27.60 8.84
N LYS A 102 -2.94 -26.31 9.17
CA LYS A 102 -1.71 -25.65 9.64
C LYS A 102 -1.74 -25.63 11.16
N ALA A 103 -0.73 -26.22 11.79
CA ALA A 103 -0.52 -26.21 13.23
C ALA A 103 0.80 -25.49 13.51
N ASP A 104 0.76 -24.17 13.51
CA ASP A 104 1.90 -23.28 13.54
C ASP A 104 2.86 -23.52 12.36
N CYS A 105 4.09 -23.92 12.63
CA CYS A 105 5.07 -24.27 11.61
C CYS A 105 4.80 -25.65 10.97
N ASN A 106 3.85 -26.43 11.49
CA ASN A 106 3.55 -27.78 11.03
C ASN A 106 2.37 -27.82 10.04
N GLN A 107 2.49 -28.66 9.02
CA GLN A 107 1.46 -28.94 8.03
C GLN A 107 0.97 -30.38 8.21
N VAL A 108 -0.35 -30.58 8.27
CA VAL A 108 -0.99 -31.87 8.53
C VAL A 108 -2.11 -32.11 7.52
N ALA A 109 -2.07 -33.25 6.83
CA ALA A 109 -3.18 -33.72 6.01
C ALA A 109 -4.07 -34.67 6.83
N GLY A 110 -5.37 -34.74 6.53
CA GLY A 110 -6.29 -35.65 7.19
C GLY A 110 -7.61 -35.81 6.45
N SER A 111 -8.61 -36.36 7.13
CA SER A 111 -9.96 -36.53 6.61
C SER A 111 -11.01 -36.29 7.70
N TYR A 112 -12.24 -35.97 7.30
CA TYR A 112 -13.36 -35.83 8.21
C TYR A 112 -14.57 -36.67 7.78
N THR A 113 -15.52 -36.81 8.70
CA THR A 113 -16.85 -37.37 8.41
C THR A 113 -17.89 -36.52 9.11
N LEU A 114 -18.89 -36.05 8.36
CA LEU A 114 -20.03 -35.28 8.84
C LEU A 114 -21.30 -36.14 8.68
N ASP A 115 -22.01 -36.39 9.78
CA ASP A 115 -23.31 -37.08 9.80
C ASP A 115 -24.28 -36.31 10.72
N GLY A 116 -25.13 -35.48 10.09
CA GLY A 116 -26.01 -34.55 10.79
C GLY A 116 -25.20 -33.56 11.64
N ALA A 117 -25.35 -33.66 12.96
CA ALA A 117 -24.63 -32.81 13.92
C ALA A 117 -23.26 -33.38 14.36
N SER A 118 -22.93 -34.62 13.99
CA SER A 118 -21.68 -35.25 14.39
C SER A 118 -20.60 -35.02 13.33
N LEU A 119 -19.48 -34.44 13.76
CA LEU A 119 -18.27 -34.27 12.96
C LEU A 119 -17.15 -35.05 13.66
N THR A 120 -16.50 -35.96 12.94
CA THR A 120 -15.29 -36.64 13.43
C THR A 120 -14.12 -36.30 12.51
N ILE A 121 -13.00 -35.87 13.11
CA ILE A 121 -11.75 -35.54 12.41
C ILE A 121 -10.73 -36.65 12.63
N GLN A 122 -10.13 -37.15 11.55
CA GLN A 122 -9.04 -38.11 11.57
C GLN A 122 -7.77 -37.45 11.01
N LEU A 123 -6.81 -37.19 11.90
CA LEU A 123 -5.50 -36.67 11.52
C LEU A 123 -4.67 -37.74 10.79
N GLY A 124 -3.99 -37.30 9.72
CA GLY A 124 -3.08 -38.11 8.91
C GLY A 124 -1.62 -37.67 9.10
N PRO A 125 -0.78 -37.76 8.04
CA PRO A 125 0.62 -37.38 8.11
C PRO A 125 0.83 -35.91 8.48
N ALA A 126 1.73 -35.67 9.42
CA ALA A 126 2.15 -34.34 9.88
C ALA A 126 3.65 -34.14 9.63
N THR A 127 4.06 -32.93 9.25
CA THR A 127 5.43 -32.50 9.56
C THR A 127 5.56 -32.39 11.08
N MET A 128 6.64 -32.91 11.66
CA MET A 128 6.88 -32.82 13.12
C MET A 128 8.10 -31.93 13.40
N ALA A 129 8.02 -30.68 12.95
CA ALA A 129 8.97 -29.64 13.32
C ALA A 129 8.65 -29.09 14.72
N PHE A 130 9.66 -28.53 15.38
CA PHE A 130 9.50 -27.85 16.66
C PHE A 130 9.26 -26.35 16.39
N CYS A 131 8.05 -25.87 16.69
CA CYS A 131 7.64 -24.49 16.40
C CYS A 131 7.95 -23.49 17.54
N GLY A 132 8.73 -23.88 18.56
CA GLY A 132 9.06 -23.05 19.71
C GLY A 132 8.29 -23.44 20.98
N GLU A 133 8.66 -22.81 22.11
CA GLU A 133 8.09 -23.14 23.44
C GLU A 133 6.73 -22.50 23.72
N GLN A 134 6.34 -21.47 22.96
CA GLN A 134 5.04 -20.81 23.09
C GLN A 134 3.99 -21.35 22.10
N SER A 135 4.36 -22.26 21.21
CA SER A 135 3.45 -22.84 20.22
C SER A 135 2.38 -23.71 20.87
N MET A 136 1.15 -23.59 20.37
CA MET A 136 0.00 -24.41 20.77
C MET A 136 -0.18 -25.63 19.84
N ASP A 137 0.76 -25.93 18.93
CA ASP A 137 0.67 -26.96 17.89
C ASP A 137 0.13 -28.32 18.39
N ARG A 138 0.69 -28.84 19.49
CA ARG A 138 0.30 -30.12 20.09
C ARG A 138 -1.06 -30.07 20.76
N GLN A 139 -1.43 -28.93 21.34
CA GLN A 139 -2.74 -28.75 21.96
C GLN A 139 -3.81 -28.68 20.87
N TYR A 140 -3.59 -27.88 19.83
CA TYR A 140 -4.46 -27.75 18.68
C TYR A 140 -4.76 -29.11 18.03
N LEU A 141 -3.72 -29.85 17.61
CA LEU A 141 -3.86 -31.18 17.02
C LEU A 141 -4.48 -32.19 17.99
N GLY A 142 -4.11 -32.13 19.28
CA GLY A 142 -4.69 -32.99 20.31
C GLY A 142 -6.19 -32.78 20.52
N LEU A 143 -6.68 -31.54 20.38
CA LEU A 143 -8.10 -31.19 20.47
C LEU A 143 -8.87 -31.53 19.20
N LEU A 144 -8.29 -31.30 18.01
CA LEU A 144 -8.91 -31.70 16.73
C LEU A 144 -9.22 -33.20 16.68
N GLY A 145 -8.33 -34.05 17.22
CA GLY A 145 -8.58 -35.50 17.36
C GLY A 145 -9.66 -35.91 18.38
N GLN A 146 -10.26 -34.94 19.10
CA GLN A 146 -11.34 -35.14 20.07
C GLN A 146 -12.67 -34.50 19.62
N VAL A 147 -12.73 -33.95 18.41
CA VAL A 147 -13.95 -33.34 17.87
C VAL A 147 -15.01 -34.41 17.62
N SER A 148 -16.24 -34.10 18.04
CA SER A 148 -17.40 -34.99 18.00
C SER A 148 -18.63 -34.38 17.32
N GLY A 149 -18.63 -33.06 17.10
CA GLY A 149 -19.70 -32.29 16.48
C GLY A 149 -19.22 -30.92 16.03
N ALA A 150 -20.02 -30.26 15.21
CA ALA A 150 -19.76 -28.90 14.73
C ALA A 150 -21.07 -28.09 14.67
N ILE A 151 -20.98 -26.82 15.04
CA ILE A 151 -22.08 -25.84 14.90
C ILE A 151 -21.53 -24.56 14.26
N ILE A 152 -22.37 -23.87 13.48
CA ILE A 152 -22.11 -22.52 13.00
C ILE A 152 -22.93 -21.55 13.87
N SER A 153 -22.32 -20.47 14.33
CA SER A 153 -23.01 -19.40 15.06
C SER A 153 -23.81 -18.51 14.10
N GLU A 154 -24.72 -17.68 14.63
CA GLU A 154 -25.40 -16.64 13.82
C GLU A 154 -24.42 -15.60 13.25
N THR A 155 -23.18 -15.51 13.77
CA THR A 155 -22.08 -14.66 13.27
C THR A 155 -21.20 -15.35 12.21
N GLY A 156 -21.50 -16.60 11.83
CA GLY A 156 -20.73 -17.37 10.85
C GLY A 156 -19.45 -17.99 11.41
N ASP A 157 -19.30 -18.06 12.73
CA ASP A 157 -18.13 -18.65 13.39
C ASP A 157 -18.37 -20.15 13.64
N LEU A 158 -17.36 -20.97 13.38
CA LEU A 158 -17.41 -22.42 13.55
C LEU A 158 -16.99 -22.80 14.97
N HIS A 159 -17.84 -23.53 15.69
CA HIS A 159 -17.45 -24.16 16.95
C HIS A 159 -17.36 -25.67 16.78
N LEU A 160 -16.15 -26.21 16.95
CA LEU A 160 -15.91 -27.66 17.01
C LEU A 160 -16.12 -28.15 18.44
N LEU A 161 -17.13 -29.00 18.62
CA LEU A 161 -17.57 -29.52 19.91
C LEU A 161 -16.72 -30.73 20.30
N LEU A 162 -16.06 -30.64 21.46
CA LEU A 162 -15.22 -31.70 21.99
C LEU A 162 -16.06 -32.82 22.60
N ALA A 163 -15.58 -34.06 22.50
CA ALA A 163 -16.21 -35.24 23.08
C ALA A 163 -16.48 -35.09 24.59
N ASP A 164 -17.43 -35.88 25.10
CA ASP A 164 -17.87 -35.88 26.50
C ASP A 164 -18.36 -34.52 27.06
N ASN A 165 -18.64 -33.54 26.18
CA ASN A 165 -18.89 -32.14 26.50
C ASN A 165 -17.70 -31.45 27.20
N ALA A 166 -16.47 -31.87 26.92
CA ALA A 166 -15.26 -31.31 27.53
C ALA A 166 -15.05 -29.80 27.22
N GLY A 167 -15.64 -29.32 26.13
CA GLY A 167 -15.49 -27.93 25.68
C GLY A 167 -15.87 -27.72 24.22
N ALA A 168 -15.50 -26.56 23.70
CA ALA A 168 -15.56 -26.23 22.28
C ALA A 168 -14.34 -25.42 21.87
N MET A 169 -13.80 -25.72 20.69
CA MET A 169 -12.83 -24.89 19.99
C MET A 169 -13.62 -23.90 19.13
N ALA A 170 -13.39 -22.60 19.27
CA ALA A 170 -13.99 -21.57 18.43
C ALA A 170 -13.05 -21.21 17.28
N PHE A 171 -13.61 -21.12 16.09
CA PHE A 171 -12.92 -20.74 14.87
C PHE A 171 -13.68 -19.64 14.15
N THR A 172 -12.96 -18.71 13.54
CA THR A 172 -13.54 -17.76 12.58
C THR A 172 -13.14 -18.18 11.17
N PRO A 173 -13.89 -17.78 10.13
CA PRO A 173 -13.36 -17.78 8.77
C PRO A 173 -12.01 -17.05 8.74
N TYR A 174 -11.03 -17.67 8.08
CA TYR A 174 -9.70 -17.15 7.81
C TYR A 174 -9.57 -16.98 6.31
N ASN A 175 -9.63 -15.74 5.86
CA ASN A 175 -9.05 -15.33 4.60
C ASN A 175 -7.64 -14.79 4.87
N SER A 176 -6.82 -14.65 3.83
CA SER A 176 -5.48 -14.04 3.99
C SER A 176 -5.54 -12.55 4.31
N LEU A 177 -6.75 -11.96 4.21
CA LEU A 177 -7.01 -10.54 4.36
C LEU A 177 -6.98 -10.08 5.82
N GLY A 178 -7.49 -10.88 6.76
CA GLY A 178 -7.65 -10.46 8.16
C GLY A 178 -8.91 -9.62 8.44
N ILE A 179 -9.73 -9.36 7.43
CA ILE A 179 -11.04 -8.70 7.49
C ILE A 179 -12.06 -9.57 6.75
N ARG A 180 -13.29 -9.73 7.27
CA ARG A 180 -14.31 -10.58 6.65
C ARG A 180 -15.47 -9.75 6.07
N PRO A 181 -16.19 -10.24 5.04
CA PRO A 181 -17.35 -9.54 4.49
C PRO A 181 -18.41 -9.14 5.55
N GLN A 182 -18.64 -9.98 6.56
CA GLN A 182 -19.59 -9.71 7.65
C GLN A 182 -19.08 -8.69 8.69
N ASP A 183 -17.79 -8.36 8.68
CA ASP A 183 -17.22 -7.32 9.55
C ASP A 183 -17.42 -5.92 8.98
N ILE A 184 -17.88 -5.82 7.72
CA ILE A 184 -18.09 -4.56 6.99
C ILE A 184 -19.54 -4.10 7.16
N SER A 185 -19.70 -2.82 7.51
CA SER A 185 -20.95 -2.08 7.51
C SER A 185 -20.83 -0.84 6.63
N LEU A 186 -21.89 -0.52 5.90
CA LEU A 186 -21.96 0.61 4.97
C LEU A 186 -23.41 1.10 4.86
N ASP A 187 -23.63 2.41 4.99
CA ASP A 187 -24.91 3.05 4.74
C ASP A 187 -24.90 3.70 3.35
N THR A 188 -25.83 3.28 2.48
CA THR A 188 -25.89 3.76 1.09
C THR A 188 -26.38 5.20 0.97
N GLN A 189 -26.71 5.88 2.07
CA GLN A 189 -27.20 7.27 2.09
C GLN A 189 -28.45 7.48 1.22
N GLY A 190 -29.24 6.42 1.01
CA GLY A 190 -30.44 6.44 0.18
C GLY A 190 -30.21 6.24 -1.33
N LEU A 191 -28.97 5.92 -1.77
CA LEU A 191 -28.71 5.50 -3.14
C LEU A 191 -29.53 4.23 -3.49
N PRO A 192 -29.94 4.05 -4.77
CA PRO A 192 -30.95 3.05 -5.16
C PRO A 192 -30.43 1.60 -5.23
N TYR A 193 -29.24 1.33 -4.71
CA TYR A 193 -28.56 0.04 -4.81
C TYR A 193 -28.61 -0.72 -3.49
N SER A 194 -28.88 -2.02 -3.55
CA SER A 194 -28.36 -2.95 -2.54
C SER A 194 -26.84 -3.07 -2.70
N TRP A 195 -26.13 -3.33 -1.62
CA TRP A 195 -24.70 -3.61 -1.67
C TRP A 195 -24.39 -4.99 -1.06
N GLN A 196 -23.28 -5.59 -1.49
CA GLN A 196 -22.77 -6.84 -0.90
C GLN A 196 -21.24 -6.86 -0.94
N PRO A 197 -20.55 -7.11 0.19
CA PRO A 197 -19.12 -7.37 0.22
C PRO A 197 -18.86 -8.83 -0.21
N VAL A 198 -17.88 -9.04 -1.09
CA VAL A 198 -17.46 -10.36 -1.57
C VAL A 198 -15.93 -10.45 -1.56
N VAL A 199 -15.40 -11.61 -1.16
CA VAL A 199 -13.96 -11.89 -1.29
C VAL A 199 -13.66 -12.28 -2.73
N VAL A 200 -12.73 -11.58 -3.36
CA VAL A 200 -12.26 -11.85 -4.71
C VAL A 200 -10.85 -12.46 -4.63
N PRO A 201 -10.62 -13.65 -5.22
CA PRO A 201 -9.30 -14.30 -5.24
C PRO A 201 -8.22 -13.46 -5.93
N GLU A 202 -6.95 -13.80 -5.67
CA GLU A 202 -5.83 -13.18 -6.37
C GLU A 202 -5.92 -13.37 -7.89
N THR A 203 -5.58 -12.31 -8.62
CA THR A 203 -5.42 -12.32 -10.07
C THR A 203 -3.92 -12.21 -10.39
N PRO A 204 -3.31 -13.15 -11.13
CA PRO A 204 -1.87 -13.11 -11.40
C PRO A 204 -1.41 -11.79 -12.05
N TYR A 205 -0.16 -11.41 -11.78
CA TYR A 205 0.48 -10.27 -12.44
C TYR A 205 0.58 -10.49 -13.95
N ASP A 206 0.19 -9.48 -14.74
CA ASP A 206 0.34 -9.44 -16.19
C ASP A 206 1.09 -8.16 -16.59
N ALA A 207 2.26 -8.30 -17.19
CA ALA A 207 3.11 -7.18 -17.61
C ALA A 207 2.53 -6.36 -18.79
N SER A 208 1.47 -6.83 -19.44
CA SER A 208 0.79 -6.13 -20.54
C SER A 208 -0.33 -5.19 -20.07
N MET A 209 -0.68 -5.22 -18.79
CA MET A 209 -1.84 -4.53 -18.21
C MET A 209 -1.40 -3.58 -17.08
N PRO A 210 -2.11 -2.47 -16.85
CA PRO A 210 -1.89 -1.62 -15.67
C PRO A 210 -2.36 -2.33 -14.38
N PRO A 211 -1.93 -1.87 -13.19
CA PRO A 211 -2.43 -2.42 -11.94
C PRO A 211 -3.92 -2.12 -11.79
N GLY A 212 -4.75 -3.14 -11.94
CA GLY A 212 -6.19 -2.96 -12.12
C GLY A 212 -6.93 -4.30 -12.07
N PRO A 213 -7.82 -4.64 -13.01
CA PRO A 213 -8.56 -5.92 -13.02
C PRO A 213 -7.67 -7.17 -13.22
N VAL A 214 -6.35 -7.01 -13.31
CA VAL A 214 -5.35 -8.07 -13.16
C VAL A 214 -4.20 -7.58 -12.28
N GLY A 215 -3.51 -8.52 -11.63
CA GLY A 215 -2.42 -8.22 -10.69
C GLY A 215 -2.89 -7.75 -9.32
N LEU A 216 -4.18 -7.88 -8.98
CA LEU A 216 -4.69 -7.67 -7.62
C LEU A 216 -4.43 -8.92 -6.76
N PRO A 217 -4.08 -8.77 -5.46
CA PRO A 217 -4.05 -9.89 -4.52
C PRO A 217 -5.48 -10.35 -4.20
N GLU A 218 -5.63 -11.35 -3.32
CA GLU A 218 -6.91 -11.58 -2.66
C GLU A 218 -7.36 -10.26 -2.00
N HIS A 219 -8.63 -9.89 -2.13
CA HIS A 219 -9.18 -8.63 -1.62
C HIS A 219 -10.71 -8.70 -1.43
N ILE A 220 -11.32 -7.62 -0.95
CA ILE A 220 -12.79 -7.48 -0.93
C ILE A 220 -13.24 -6.46 -1.98
N GLU A 221 -14.23 -6.84 -2.78
CA GLU A 221 -15.06 -5.93 -3.55
C GLU A 221 -16.40 -5.72 -2.82
N ILE A 222 -16.83 -4.47 -2.67
CA ILE A 222 -18.22 -4.13 -2.35
C ILE A 222 -18.92 -3.81 -3.65
N LEU A 223 -19.79 -4.74 -4.05
CA LEU A 223 -20.63 -4.65 -5.23
C LEU A 223 -21.88 -3.84 -4.94
N PHE A 224 -22.37 -3.10 -5.94
CA PHE A 224 -23.59 -2.31 -5.86
C PHE A 224 -24.57 -2.75 -6.96
N GLY A 225 -25.77 -3.19 -6.59
CA GLY A 225 -26.81 -3.65 -7.51
C GLY A 225 -26.62 -5.05 -8.10
N VAL A 226 -25.43 -5.65 -7.95
CA VAL A 226 -25.09 -7.04 -8.35
C VAL A 226 -24.53 -7.82 -7.17
N THR A 227 -24.56 -9.15 -7.23
CA THR A 227 -24.12 -10.06 -6.15
C THR A 227 -22.93 -10.94 -6.54
N ASP A 228 -22.57 -10.98 -7.83
CA ASP A 228 -21.43 -11.73 -8.38
C ASP A 228 -20.51 -10.73 -9.11
N PRO A 229 -19.19 -10.68 -8.84
CA PRO A 229 -18.25 -9.84 -9.57
C PRO A 229 -18.29 -10.06 -11.09
N ALA A 230 -18.60 -11.27 -11.56
CA ALA A 230 -18.64 -11.61 -12.97
C ALA A 230 -19.81 -10.95 -13.74
N ASP A 231 -20.87 -10.52 -13.04
CA ASP A 231 -22.00 -9.81 -13.64
C ASP A 231 -21.73 -8.30 -13.80
N ARG A 232 -20.73 -7.75 -13.09
CA ARG A 232 -20.40 -6.31 -13.09
C ARG A 232 -19.95 -5.84 -14.48
N GLN A 233 -20.49 -4.71 -14.93
CA GLN A 233 -20.14 -4.07 -16.20
C GLN A 233 -19.11 -2.94 -16.02
N PRO A 234 -18.29 -2.63 -17.04
CA PRO A 234 -17.35 -1.51 -16.99
C PRO A 234 -18.05 -0.17 -16.72
N GLY A 235 -17.73 0.42 -15.57
CA GLY A 235 -18.32 1.68 -15.11
C GLY A 235 -19.44 1.56 -14.08
N ASP A 236 -19.88 0.35 -13.75
CA ASP A 236 -20.74 0.10 -12.59
C ASP A 236 -20.03 0.52 -11.30
N PRO A 237 -20.76 1.06 -10.30
CA PRO A 237 -20.18 1.47 -9.03
C PRO A 237 -19.56 0.30 -8.25
N ILE A 238 -18.40 0.55 -7.63
CA ILE A 238 -17.65 -0.45 -6.85
C ILE A 238 -16.80 0.23 -5.77
N MET A 239 -16.66 -0.43 -4.61
CA MET A 239 -15.62 -0.10 -3.63
C MET A 239 -14.68 -1.28 -3.43
N TYR A 240 -13.38 -1.04 -3.48
CA TYR A 240 -12.32 -2.01 -3.21
C TYR A 240 -11.75 -1.81 -1.82
N ILE A 241 -11.44 -2.92 -1.14
CA ILE A 241 -10.64 -2.96 0.09
C ILE A 241 -9.50 -3.97 -0.13
N ILE A 242 -8.30 -3.45 -0.40
CA ILE A 242 -7.16 -4.24 -0.91
C ILE A 242 -5.99 -4.21 0.10
N PRO A 243 -5.44 -5.36 0.54
CA PRO A 243 -4.30 -5.37 1.45
C PRO A 243 -3.04 -4.75 0.80
N VAL A 244 -2.54 -3.66 1.38
CA VAL A 244 -1.46 -2.84 0.80
C VAL A 244 -0.19 -3.67 0.61
N ASN A 245 0.22 -4.42 1.63
CA ASN A 245 1.48 -5.18 1.60
C ASN A 245 1.44 -6.32 0.58
N ALA A 246 0.30 -6.99 0.42
CA ALA A 246 0.13 -8.04 -0.59
C ALA A 246 0.20 -7.47 -2.01
N TYR A 247 -0.49 -6.33 -2.25
CA TYR A 247 -0.52 -5.70 -3.58
C TYR A 247 0.87 -5.20 -4.00
N ARG A 248 1.63 -4.59 -3.07
CA ARG A 248 3.04 -4.24 -3.28
C ARG A 248 3.89 -5.47 -3.58
N ALA A 249 3.85 -6.48 -2.70
CA ALA A 249 4.69 -7.67 -2.81
C ALA A 249 4.49 -8.41 -4.13
N GLN A 250 3.25 -8.51 -4.63
CA GLN A 250 2.94 -9.16 -5.90
C GLN A 250 3.59 -8.46 -7.11
N TRP A 251 3.59 -7.13 -7.13
CA TRP A 251 4.16 -6.33 -8.23
C TRP A 251 5.69 -6.16 -8.11
N ASP A 252 6.18 -5.96 -6.90
CA ASP A 252 7.61 -5.83 -6.61
C ASP A 252 8.35 -7.17 -6.84
N ALA A 253 7.70 -8.33 -6.59
CA ALA A 253 8.22 -9.65 -6.96
C ALA A 253 8.36 -9.86 -8.48
N ALA A 254 7.55 -9.15 -9.28
CA ALA A 254 7.68 -9.11 -10.74
C ALA A 254 8.68 -8.03 -11.23
N GLY A 255 9.34 -7.31 -10.30
CA GLY A 255 10.27 -6.22 -10.61
C GLY A 255 9.60 -4.93 -11.09
N ASN A 256 8.30 -4.76 -10.86
CA ASN A 256 7.51 -3.64 -11.36
C ASN A 256 7.00 -2.75 -10.21
N PRO A 257 7.68 -1.65 -9.86
CA PRO A 257 7.35 -0.82 -8.70
C PRO A 257 6.14 0.09 -8.89
N SER A 258 5.30 -0.12 -9.93
CA SER A 258 4.20 0.79 -10.28
C SER A 258 3.13 0.87 -9.19
N VAL A 259 2.76 -0.26 -8.58
CA VAL A 259 1.84 -0.28 -7.42
C VAL A 259 2.46 0.44 -6.24
N SER A 260 3.68 0.06 -5.85
CA SER A 260 4.39 0.68 -4.72
C SER A 260 4.47 2.21 -4.84
N LYS A 261 4.91 2.73 -6.00
CA LYS A 261 4.97 4.17 -6.27
C LYS A 261 3.60 4.85 -6.23
N THR A 262 2.56 4.19 -6.73
CA THR A 262 1.21 4.78 -6.78
C THR A 262 0.57 4.80 -5.40
N ILE A 263 0.77 3.76 -4.58
CA ILE A 263 0.36 3.75 -3.17
C ILE A 263 1.10 4.83 -2.37
N ASP A 264 2.41 5.03 -2.60
CA ASP A 264 3.17 6.12 -1.97
C ASP A 264 2.62 7.52 -2.35
N ALA A 265 2.18 7.69 -3.61
CA ALA A 265 1.56 8.94 -4.08
C ALA A 265 0.15 9.15 -3.49
N ILE A 266 -0.66 8.08 -3.39
CA ILE A 266 -1.95 8.10 -2.71
C ILE A 266 -1.77 8.45 -1.22
N GLU A 267 -0.79 7.86 -0.54
CA GLU A 267 -0.44 8.17 0.86
C GLU A 267 -0.14 9.67 1.04
N GLN A 268 0.71 10.25 0.19
CA GLN A 268 1.11 11.65 0.32
C GLN A 268 -0.09 12.61 0.20
N LEU A 269 -0.97 12.38 -0.78
CA LEU A 269 -2.21 13.16 -0.95
C LEU A 269 -3.24 12.87 0.16
N ALA A 270 -3.30 11.63 0.65
CA ALA A 270 -4.14 11.25 1.78
C ALA A 270 -3.73 12.00 3.06
N TYR A 271 -2.45 12.24 3.31
CA TYR A 271 -2.02 13.13 4.40
C TYR A 271 -2.24 14.62 4.10
N ALA A 272 -1.85 15.09 2.92
CA ALA A 272 -1.88 16.52 2.59
C ALA A 272 -2.24 16.76 1.12
N LEU A 273 -3.44 17.31 0.88
CA LEU A 273 -3.84 17.80 -0.43
C LEU A 273 -3.14 19.14 -0.76
N PRO A 274 -2.58 19.31 -1.98
CA PRO A 274 -2.04 20.59 -2.43
C PRO A 274 -3.12 21.68 -2.53
N SER A 275 -2.69 22.94 -2.49
CA SER A 275 -3.55 24.11 -2.73
C SER A 275 -2.84 25.09 -3.68
N PRO A 276 -3.29 25.25 -4.94
CA PRO A 276 -4.43 24.57 -5.56
C PRO A 276 -4.19 23.05 -5.69
N ALA A 277 -5.28 22.28 -5.73
CA ALA A 277 -5.23 20.84 -5.97
C ALA A 277 -4.90 20.54 -7.45
N PRO A 278 -4.30 19.38 -7.76
CA PRO A 278 -4.05 18.99 -9.16
C PRO A 278 -5.36 18.83 -9.95
N THR A 279 -5.38 19.35 -11.17
CA THR A 279 -6.54 19.24 -12.08
C THR A 279 -6.46 18.07 -13.07
N SER A 280 -5.43 17.23 -12.92
CA SER A 280 -5.14 16.05 -13.74
C SER A 280 -4.05 15.23 -13.04
N GLY A 281 -3.83 13.99 -13.48
CA GLY A 281 -2.76 13.12 -12.97
C GLY A 281 -2.97 12.65 -11.53
N MET A 282 -4.20 12.69 -11.02
CA MET A 282 -4.51 12.15 -9.69
C MET A 282 -4.23 10.63 -9.67
N PRO A 283 -3.41 10.12 -8.75
CA PRO A 283 -3.11 8.70 -8.69
C PRO A 283 -4.34 7.94 -8.19
N ALA A 284 -4.61 6.76 -8.76
CA ALA A 284 -5.73 5.93 -8.35
C ALA A 284 -5.40 4.45 -8.57
N LEU A 285 -5.85 3.61 -7.65
CA LEU A 285 -5.76 2.15 -7.72
C LEU A 285 -7.07 1.53 -7.21
N PRO A 286 -7.53 0.38 -7.74
CA PRO A 286 -7.10 -0.22 -9.01
C PRO A 286 -7.39 0.69 -10.21
N SER A 287 -6.67 0.51 -11.31
CA SER A 287 -6.92 1.21 -12.57
C SER A 287 -8.14 0.62 -13.28
N GLU A 288 -9.33 1.07 -12.88
CA GLU A 288 -10.63 0.67 -13.47
C GLU A 288 -10.72 0.89 -14.98
N GLN A 289 -9.97 1.86 -15.50
CA GLN A 289 -9.81 2.07 -16.93
C GLN A 289 -8.43 1.56 -17.34
N VAL A 290 -8.42 0.44 -18.07
CA VAL A 290 -7.20 -0.27 -18.52
C VAL A 290 -6.36 0.58 -19.49
N THR A 291 -6.95 1.65 -20.03
CA THR A 291 -6.35 2.52 -21.03
C THR A 291 -6.63 3.99 -20.76
N GLY A 292 -5.57 4.80 -20.72
CA GLY A 292 -5.63 6.25 -20.59
C GLY A 292 -4.97 6.74 -19.31
N TYR A 293 -4.85 8.07 -19.19
CA TYR A 293 -4.39 8.74 -17.99
C TYR A 293 -5.51 9.64 -17.45
N ASN A 294 -5.41 10.02 -16.17
CA ASN A 294 -6.34 10.98 -15.60
C ASN A 294 -6.08 12.38 -16.21
N ASP A 295 -6.85 12.77 -17.21
CA ASP A 295 -6.70 14.06 -17.92
C ASP A 295 -7.55 15.19 -17.31
N LEU A 296 -8.47 14.84 -16.41
CA LEU A 296 -9.34 15.77 -15.68
C LEU A 296 -9.54 15.27 -14.25
N ALA A 297 -9.28 16.15 -13.29
CA ALA A 297 -9.68 16.03 -11.89
C ALA A 297 -10.26 17.36 -11.42
N VAL A 298 -11.46 17.31 -10.85
CA VAL A 298 -12.22 18.47 -10.35
C VAL A 298 -12.87 18.08 -9.03
N GLN A 299 -13.39 19.06 -8.29
CA GLN A 299 -14.05 18.81 -6.99
C GLN A 299 -13.13 18.02 -6.03
N VAL A 300 -11.82 18.28 -6.08
CA VAL A 300 -10.81 17.60 -5.27
C VAL A 300 -10.95 18.04 -3.82
N GLY A 301 -11.11 17.08 -2.91
CA GLY A 301 -11.39 17.35 -1.50
C GLY A 301 -11.25 16.12 -0.60
N ARG A 302 -11.85 16.19 0.58
CA ARG A 302 -11.92 15.09 1.55
C ARG A 302 -13.35 14.58 1.58
N ALA A 303 -13.55 13.27 1.43
CA ALA A 303 -14.84 12.63 1.67
C ALA A 303 -15.21 12.66 3.16
N VAL A 304 -14.19 12.52 4.02
CA VAL A 304 -14.35 12.50 5.47
C VAL A 304 -13.84 13.83 6.06
N PRO A 305 -14.66 14.58 6.82
CA PRO A 305 -14.23 15.84 7.43
C PRO A 305 -13.04 15.65 8.37
N ALA A 306 -11.95 16.36 8.10
CA ALA A 306 -10.87 16.47 9.07
C ALA A 306 -11.40 17.11 10.37
N ASN A 307 -11.09 16.48 11.52
CA ASN A 307 -11.42 16.86 12.91
C ASN A 307 -12.68 16.24 13.58
N GLU A 308 -13.42 15.32 12.95
CA GLU A 308 -14.54 14.64 13.64
C GLU A 308 -14.10 13.34 14.35
N LEU A 309 -13.65 13.47 15.61
CA LEU A 309 -13.32 12.35 16.51
C LEU A 309 -14.48 11.36 16.79
N ASN A 310 -15.72 11.75 16.49
CA ASN A 310 -16.91 10.93 16.71
C ASN A 310 -17.33 10.12 15.48
N LEU A 311 -16.60 10.23 14.35
CA LEU A 311 -16.84 9.38 13.20
C LEU A 311 -16.37 7.96 13.47
N ILE A 312 -17.28 7.00 13.26
CA ILE A 312 -17.00 5.56 13.30
C ILE A 312 -16.31 5.04 12.03
N SER A 313 -16.04 5.93 11.06
CA SER A 313 -15.44 5.54 9.79
C SER A 313 -14.10 4.83 10.00
N SER A 314 -13.95 3.67 9.38
CA SER A 314 -12.69 2.92 9.31
C SER A 314 -11.73 3.46 8.26
N ALA A 315 -12.14 4.44 7.43
CA ALA A 315 -11.36 4.96 6.32
C ALA A 315 -11.26 6.50 6.32
N GLN A 316 -10.88 7.10 7.45
CA GLN A 316 -10.88 8.57 7.63
C GLN A 316 -9.77 9.30 6.86
N THR A 317 -8.74 8.59 6.41
CA THR A 317 -7.56 9.19 5.77
C THR A 317 -7.51 8.87 4.28
N GLY A 318 -8.04 9.80 3.50
CA GLY A 318 -8.05 9.74 2.04
C GLY A 318 -8.51 11.04 1.40
N TYR A 319 -8.68 11.04 0.09
CA TYR A 319 -9.17 12.17 -0.70
C TYR A 319 -10.16 11.67 -1.75
N ARG A 320 -11.01 12.57 -2.22
CA ARG A 320 -11.93 12.34 -3.33
C ARG A 320 -11.79 13.40 -4.40
N PHE A 321 -12.18 13.04 -5.61
CA PHE A 321 -12.29 13.95 -6.74
C PHE A 321 -13.34 13.40 -7.72
N VAL A 322 -13.87 14.26 -8.57
CA VAL A 322 -14.53 13.82 -9.81
C VAL A 322 -13.50 13.85 -10.92
N GLY A 323 -13.34 12.76 -11.65
CA GLY A 323 -12.37 12.67 -12.74
C GLY A 323 -12.79 11.74 -13.87
N ARG A 324 -11.98 11.71 -14.92
CA ARG A 324 -12.10 10.76 -16.03
C ARG A 324 -10.71 10.28 -16.46
N TRP A 325 -10.68 9.26 -17.30
CA TRP A 325 -9.47 8.72 -17.90
C TRP A 325 -9.63 8.71 -19.42
N MET A 326 -8.61 9.19 -20.14
CA MET A 326 -8.62 9.29 -21.60
C MET A 326 -7.27 8.85 -22.17
N GLN A 327 -7.28 8.18 -23.33
CA GLN A 327 -6.06 7.94 -24.12
C GLN A 327 -5.68 9.19 -24.91
N ASP A 328 -6.65 9.73 -25.66
CA ASP A 328 -6.52 10.92 -26.49
C ASP A 328 -7.44 12.03 -25.96
N ALA A 329 -7.00 13.28 -26.11
CA ALA A 329 -7.77 14.45 -25.70
C ALA A 329 -9.13 14.49 -26.43
N ASN A 330 -10.22 14.41 -25.66
CA ASN A 330 -11.59 14.57 -26.15
C ASN A 330 -12.35 15.62 -25.32
N PRO A 331 -13.42 16.24 -25.85
CA PRO A 331 -14.23 17.21 -25.12
C PRO A 331 -14.74 16.66 -23.77
N VAL A 332 -14.94 17.55 -22.79
CA VAL A 332 -15.51 17.18 -21.49
C VAL A 332 -17.03 17.02 -21.62
N THR A 333 -17.53 15.86 -21.20
CA THR A 333 -18.93 15.39 -21.29
C THR A 333 -19.21 14.54 -20.05
N ASN A 334 -20.46 14.16 -19.78
CA ASN A 334 -20.76 13.21 -18.70
C ASN A 334 -20.19 11.80 -18.97
N GLN A 335 -19.87 11.46 -20.22
CA GLN A 335 -19.26 10.18 -20.58
C GLN A 335 -17.92 9.97 -19.88
N GLY A 336 -17.86 8.94 -19.03
CA GLY A 336 -16.65 8.52 -18.33
C GLY A 336 -16.31 9.28 -17.05
N LEU A 337 -17.12 10.27 -16.63
CA LEU A 337 -16.94 10.93 -15.33
C LEU A 337 -17.23 9.98 -14.17
N ARG A 338 -16.36 9.99 -13.18
CA ARG A 338 -16.45 9.18 -11.96
C ARG A 338 -16.13 10.05 -10.75
N TYR A 339 -16.94 9.95 -9.71
CA TYR A 339 -16.46 10.21 -8.37
C TYR A 339 -15.48 9.09 -8.02
N VAL A 340 -14.29 9.47 -7.55
CA VAL A 340 -13.23 8.56 -7.14
C VAL A 340 -12.73 8.96 -5.77
N TYR A 341 -12.86 8.06 -4.80
CA TYR A 341 -12.18 8.12 -3.50
C TYR A 341 -10.92 7.26 -3.53
N GLN A 342 -9.84 7.75 -2.92
CA GLN A 342 -8.62 7.01 -2.66
C GLN A 342 -8.18 7.31 -1.23
N GLY A 343 -8.08 6.28 -0.40
CA GLY A 343 -7.67 6.40 0.99
C GLY A 343 -7.23 5.06 1.57
N PHE A 344 -7.03 5.05 2.88
CA PHE A 344 -6.63 3.84 3.60
C PHE A 344 -7.55 3.61 4.79
N THR A 345 -7.59 2.38 5.26
CA THR A 345 -8.08 2.09 6.60
C THR A 345 -7.26 2.85 7.64
N ASN A 346 -7.86 3.10 8.80
CA ASN A 346 -7.22 3.91 9.85
C ASN A 346 -5.91 3.31 10.38
N ASP A 347 -5.74 1.98 10.30
CA ASP A 347 -4.50 1.25 10.59
C ASP A 347 -3.49 1.22 9.41
N GLY A 348 -3.85 1.77 8.26
CA GLY A 348 -3.06 1.77 7.03
C GLY A 348 -2.92 0.42 6.34
N GLN A 349 -3.52 -0.67 6.83
CA GLN A 349 -3.30 -2.01 6.28
C GLN A 349 -3.95 -2.22 4.90
N TYR A 350 -5.09 -1.58 4.63
CA TYR A 350 -5.84 -1.72 3.39
C TYR A 350 -5.98 -0.40 2.65
N LEU A 351 -5.84 -0.44 1.33
CA LEU A 351 -6.25 0.61 0.41
C LEU A 351 -7.77 0.53 0.26
N VAL A 352 -8.47 1.65 0.49
CA VAL A 352 -9.90 1.81 0.25
C VAL A 352 -10.09 2.71 -0.97
N SER A 353 -10.81 2.22 -1.96
CA SER A 353 -10.93 2.85 -3.27
C SER A 353 -12.36 2.73 -3.78
N PHE A 354 -13.08 3.84 -3.96
CA PHE A 354 -14.48 3.84 -4.36
C PHE A 354 -14.65 4.59 -5.69
N TRP A 355 -15.33 3.95 -6.64
CA TRP A 355 -15.60 4.47 -7.97
C TRP A 355 -17.11 4.50 -8.20
N TYR A 356 -17.63 5.67 -8.55
CA TYR A 356 -19.08 5.84 -8.76
C TYR A 356 -19.35 6.74 -9.99
N PRO A 357 -20.25 6.36 -10.91
CA PRO A 357 -20.61 7.19 -12.06
C PRO A 357 -21.38 8.44 -11.61
N VAL A 358 -20.87 9.63 -11.97
CA VAL A 358 -21.52 10.92 -11.69
C VAL A 358 -21.75 11.69 -12.98
N THR A 359 -22.80 12.50 -12.98
CA THR A 359 -23.16 13.39 -14.09
C THR A 359 -23.46 14.79 -13.59
N THR A 360 -23.47 15.78 -14.47
CA THR A 360 -23.99 17.12 -14.14
C THR A 360 -24.75 17.71 -15.31
N SER A 361 -25.76 18.53 -15.01
CA SER A 361 -26.52 19.30 -16.01
C SER A 361 -25.69 20.41 -16.68
N ALA A 362 -24.50 20.71 -16.16
CA ALA A 362 -23.56 21.65 -16.75
C ALA A 362 -22.82 21.09 -17.99
N LEU A 363 -22.90 19.79 -18.26
CA LEU A 363 -22.24 19.12 -19.38
C LEU A 363 -23.25 18.39 -20.28
N PRO A 364 -22.96 18.26 -21.59
CA PRO A 364 -23.64 17.29 -22.44
C PRO A 364 -23.27 15.86 -22.05
N ASP A 365 -24.15 14.90 -22.38
CA ASP A 365 -23.94 13.48 -22.07
C ASP A 365 -22.82 12.87 -22.90
N GLU A 366 -22.77 13.21 -24.19
CA GLU A 366 -21.85 12.66 -25.18
C GLU A 366 -21.36 13.76 -26.13
N ALA A 367 -20.15 13.59 -26.68
CA ALA A 367 -19.52 14.58 -27.57
C ALA A 367 -20.34 14.86 -28.85
N GLY A 368 -21.22 13.96 -29.27
CA GLY A 368 -22.13 14.14 -30.41
C GLY A 368 -23.24 15.18 -30.18
N GLN A 369 -23.43 15.66 -28.95
CA GLN A 369 -24.39 16.72 -28.61
C GLN A 369 -23.77 18.14 -28.72
N LEU A 370 -22.45 18.25 -28.82
CA LEU A 370 -21.75 19.54 -28.96
C LEU A 370 -22.05 20.21 -30.30
N SER A 371 -22.17 21.53 -30.28
CA SER A 371 -22.29 22.32 -31.51
C SER A 371 -20.98 22.33 -32.31
N GLN A 372 -21.08 22.61 -33.61
CA GLN A 372 -19.89 22.77 -34.46
C GLN A 372 -18.92 23.82 -33.90
N GLN A 373 -19.43 24.89 -33.28
CA GLN A 373 -18.58 25.95 -32.71
C GLN A 373 -17.78 25.46 -31.48
N GLU A 374 -18.38 24.63 -30.62
CA GLU A 374 -17.69 24.05 -29.46
C GLU A 374 -16.67 23.00 -29.91
N MET A 375 -17.01 22.21 -30.94
CA MET A 375 -16.08 21.25 -31.55
C MET A 375 -14.91 21.95 -32.26
N ASP A 376 -15.17 23.04 -32.99
CA ASP A 376 -14.13 23.85 -33.63
C ASP A 376 -13.21 24.54 -32.60
N ALA A 377 -13.76 24.97 -31.46
CA ALA A 377 -12.99 25.52 -30.34
C ALA A 377 -12.10 24.45 -29.69
N PHE A 378 -12.66 23.27 -29.37
CA PHE A 378 -11.90 22.15 -28.84
C PHE A 378 -10.77 21.71 -29.77
N ASN A 379 -11.05 21.57 -31.07
CA ASN A 379 -10.03 21.21 -32.06
C ASN A 379 -8.94 22.29 -32.23
N GLY A 380 -9.22 23.54 -31.88
CA GLY A 380 -8.25 24.65 -31.91
C GLY A 380 -7.35 24.70 -30.67
N ASP A 381 -7.87 24.34 -29.50
CA ASP A 381 -7.13 24.27 -28.23
C ASP A 381 -7.73 23.21 -27.28
N PRO A 382 -7.34 21.92 -27.41
CA PRO A 382 -7.88 20.85 -26.58
C PRO A 382 -7.58 21.03 -25.10
N MET A 383 -6.36 21.44 -24.77
CA MET A 383 -5.88 21.57 -23.39
C MET A 383 -6.48 22.78 -22.68
N GLY A 384 -6.53 23.94 -23.34
CA GLY A 384 -7.22 25.12 -22.81
C GLY A 384 -8.72 24.90 -22.64
N THR A 385 -9.35 24.11 -23.53
CA THR A 385 -10.77 23.76 -23.40
C THR A 385 -11.02 22.79 -22.23
N ILE A 386 -10.14 21.82 -21.99
CA ILE A 386 -10.23 20.92 -20.82
C ILE A 386 -9.97 21.70 -19.53
N ALA A 387 -8.98 22.60 -19.49
CA ALA A 387 -8.71 23.46 -18.33
C ALA A 387 -9.89 24.40 -18.02
N ALA A 388 -10.47 25.05 -19.03
CA ALA A 388 -11.65 25.90 -18.84
C ALA A 388 -12.88 25.08 -18.38
N SER A 389 -13.00 23.83 -18.81
CA SER A 389 -14.02 22.90 -18.30
C SER A 389 -13.74 22.53 -16.84
N ALA A 390 -12.48 22.31 -16.47
CA ALA A 390 -12.08 22.04 -15.09
C ALA A 390 -12.41 23.21 -14.15
N ASP A 391 -12.12 24.44 -14.55
CA ASP A 391 -12.49 25.67 -13.81
C ASP A 391 -14.01 25.79 -13.63
N ALA A 392 -14.79 25.54 -14.69
CA ALA A 392 -16.25 25.58 -14.63
C ALA A 392 -16.83 24.50 -13.69
N LEU A 393 -16.31 23.28 -13.74
CA LEU A 393 -16.74 22.17 -12.89
C LEU A 393 -16.30 22.32 -11.43
N ASN A 394 -15.14 22.93 -11.17
CA ASN A 394 -14.70 23.30 -9.82
C ASN A 394 -15.52 24.42 -9.19
N ALA A 395 -16.25 25.21 -10.00
CA ALA A 395 -17.15 26.26 -9.51
C ALA A 395 -18.57 25.75 -9.14
N LEU A 396 -18.89 24.49 -9.46
CA LEU A 396 -20.15 23.85 -9.10
C LEU A 396 -20.24 23.52 -7.61
N ALA A 397 -21.45 23.51 -7.06
CA ALA A 397 -21.73 22.98 -5.73
C ALA A 397 -21.87 21.44 -5.76
N PRO A 398 -21.70 20.72 -4.62
CA PRO A 398 -21.97 19.28 -4.52
C PRO A 398 -23.33 18.86 -5.08
N SER A 399 -24.37 19.67 -4.86
CA SER A 399 -25.75 19.46 -5.33
C SER A 399 -26.00 19.74 -6.82
N ASP A 400 -25.01 20.22 -7.57
CA ASP A 400 -25.10 20.37 -9.03
C ASP A 400 -24.70 19.07 -9.78
N TRP A 401 -24.32 18.04 -9.03
CA TRP A 401 -23.98 16.69 -9.50
C TRP A 401 -25.10 15.71 -9.18
N GLU A 402 -25.25 14.69 -10.01
CA GLU A 402 -26.17 13.56 -9.80
C GLU A 402 -25.37 12.24 -9.75
N PRO A 403 -25.43 11.50 -8.63
CA PRO A 403 -25.96 11.92 -7.33
C PRO A 403 -25.11 13.04 -6.69
N ASP A 404 -25.69 13.71 -5.69
CA ASP A 404 -25.03 14.78 -4.93
C ASP A 404 -23.70 14.29 -4.32
N LEU A 405 -22.62 15.06 -4.49
CA LEU A 405 -21.29 14.64 -4.02
C LEU A 405 -21.22 14.50 -2.49
N ASP A 406 -22.00 15.27 -1.73
CA ASP A 406 -22.04 15.16 -0.27
C ASP A 406 -22.69 13.83 0.17
N THR A 407 -23.55 13.23 -0.68
CA THR A 407 -24.13 11.88 -0.46
C THR A 407 -23.08 10.80 -0.67
N LEU A 408 -22.20 10.94 -1.67
CA LEU A 408 -21.08 10.02 -1.91
C LEU A 408 -19.99 10.14 -0.85
N ASP A 409 -19.70 11.36 -0.40
CA ASP A 409 -18.80 11.64 0.73
C ASP A 409 -19.32 10.96 2.02
N ALA A 410 -20.62 11.13 2.32
CA ALA A 410 -21.26 10.51 3.48
C ALA A 410 -21.30 8.96 3.40
N LEU A 411 -21.45 8.38 2.20
CA LEU A 411 -21.35 6.93 2.00
C LEU A 411 -19.95 6.44 2.38
N VAL A 412 -18.89 7.08 1.88
CA VAL A 412 -17.50 6.72 2.24
C VAL A 412 -17.26 6.92 3.74
N ALA A 413 -17.77 7.99 4.33
CA ALA A 413 -17.69 8.24 5.77
C ALA A 413 -18.49 7.23 6.63
N SER A 414 -19.44 6.50 6.04
CA SER A 414 -20.21 5.46 6.74
C SER A 414 -19.53 4.09 6.77
N LEU A 415 -18.44 3.89 6.03
CA LEU A 415 -17.72 2.61 6.00
C LEU A 415 -17.12 2.29 7.37
N GLU A 416 -17.62 1.25 8.01
CA GLU A 416 -17.10 0.67 9.25
C GLU A 416 -16.65 -0.76 8.97
N ILE A 417 -15.49 -1.14 9.52
CA ILE A 417 -14.88 -2.46 9.43
C ILE A 417 -14.51 -2.88 10.86
N SER A 418 -15.23 -3.85 11.41
CA SER A 418 -14.98 -4.35 12.76
C SER A 418 -13.55 -4.86 12.91
N GLY A 419 -12.85 -4.36 13.94
CA GLY A 419 -11.44 -4.66 14.20
C GLY A 419 -10.46 -3.57 13.72
N VAL A 420 -10.85 -2.70 12.77
CA VAL A 420 -10.03 -1.54 12.41
C VAL A 420 -10.16 -0.47 13.51
N PRO A 421 -9.04 -0.01 14.13
CA PRO A 421 -9.11 0.98 15.19
C PRO A 421 -9.59 2.34 14.70
N ALA A 422 -10.06 3.19 15.62
CA ALA A 422 -10.42 4.58 15.27
C ALA A 422 -9.18 5.38 14.82
N ALA A 423 -8.02 5.14 15.44
CA ALA A 423 -6.75 5.77 15.10
C ALA A 423 -5.64 4.72 14.95
N GLY A 424 -4.85 4.78 13.88
CA GLY A 424 -3.91 3.70 13.52
C GLY A 424 -2.80 3.38 14.51
N LEU A 425 -2.49 4.28 15.45
CA LEU A 425 -1.55 3.99 16.53
C LEU A 425 -2.12 3.04 17.59
N GLN A 426 -3.44 2.82 17.62
CA GLN A 426 -4.14 2.16 18.73
C GLN A 426 -4.04 0.64 18.68
N ASP A 427 -3.98 0.04 19.86
CA ASP A 427 -3.94 -1.41 20.13
C ASP A 427 -2.80 -2.18 19.42
N VAL A 428 -1.85 -1.45 18.83
CA VAL A 428 -0.60 -1.94 18.24
C VAL A 428 0.58 -1.64 19.16
N THR A 429 1.51 -2.59 19.28
CA THR A 429 2.77 -2.40 20.01
C THR A 429 3.86 -1.94 19.05
N TRP A 430 4.35 -0.73 19.29
CA TRP A 430 5.31 -0.02 18.46
C TRP A 430 6.72 -0.05 19.06
N LEU A 431 7.68 -0.58 18.31
CA LEU A 431 9.11 -0.60 18.64
C LEU A 431 9.78 0.67 18.12
N TRP A 432 10.57 1.36 18.93
CA TRP A 432 11.34 2.52 18.48
C TRP A 432 12.59 2.08 17.70
N THR A 433 12.63 2.37 16.40
CA THR A 433 13.71 1.91 15.50
C THR A 433 14.68 3.04 15.13
N GLU A 434 14.18 4.26 14.90
CA GLU A 434 15.00 5.42 14.53
C GLU A 434 14.41 6.72 15.09
N GLY A 435 15.23 7.72 15.38
CA GLY A 435 14.74 9.05 15.73
C GLY A 435 15.80 9.97 16.32
N PRO A 436 15.43 11.19 16.74
CA PRO A 436 16.37 12.13 17.36
C PRO A 436 16.87 11.59 18.70
N SER A 437 18.18 11.72 18.96
CA SER A 437 18.83 11.21 20.18
C SER A 437 18.22 11.75 21.48
N GLN A 438 17.64 12.96 21.44
CA GLN A 438 16.73 13.57 22.42
C GLN A 438 15.75 14.50 21.69
N PRO A 439 14.55 14.80 22.24
CA PRO A 439 13.62 15.75 21.63
C PRO A 439 14.26 17.08 21.23
N GLY A 440 14.12 17.47 19.96
CA GLY A 440 14.76 18.69 19.43
C GLY A 440 16.21 18.53 18.96
N SER A 441 16.82 17.34 19.13
CA SER A 441 18.13 17.01 18.57
C SER A 441 18.06 16.90 17.04
N LYS A 442 19.15 17.26 16.37
CA LYS A 442 19.37 16.97 14.94
C LYS A 442 20.11 15.65 14.70
N ASP A 443 20.68 15.06 15.75
CA ASP A 443 21.40 13.81 15.66
C ASP A 443 20.39 12.67 15.66
N ILE A 444 20.15 12.10 14.48
CA ILE A 444 19.30 10.92 14.31
C ILE A 444 20.10 9.66 14.68
N VAL A 445 19.50 8.78 15.47
CA VAL A 445 20.07 7.51 15.92
C VAL A 445 19.18 6.35 15.50
N ALA A 446 19.79 5.30 14.96
CA ALA A 446 19.16 3.98 14.90
C ALA A 446 19.29 3.31 16.27
N ILE A 447 18.20 2.74 16.77
CA ILE A 447 18.13 2.10 18.08
C ILE A 447 18.71 0.69 17.99
N PRO A 448 19.78 0.35 18.75
CA PRO A 448 20.47 -0.95 18.59
C PRO A 448 19.65 -2.17 19.01
N ASP A 449 18.65 -1.97 19.87
CA ASP A 449 17.73 -2.99 20.35
C ASP A 449 16.32 -2.39 20.47
N PRO A 450 15.53 -2.33 19.36
CA PRO A 450 14.18 -1.78 19.38
C PRO A 450 13.22 -2.54 20.30
N ALA A 451 13.47 -3.82 20.57
CA ALA A 451 12.67 -4.62 21.49
C ALA A 451 12.80 -4.16 22.95
N ALA A 452 13.83 -3.39 23.29
CA ALA A 452 13.95 -2.72 24.59
C ALA A 452 13.10 -1.43 24.69
N TYR A 453 12.60 -0.87 23.59
CA TYR A 453 11.90 0.43 23.54
C TYR A 453 10.54 0.28 22.85
N GLN A 454 9.53 -0.10 23.63
CA GLN A 454 8.19 -0.44 23.12
C GLN A 454 7.13 0.50 23.71
N VAL A 455 6.10 0.82 22.93
CA VAL A 455 4.92 1.57 23.37
C VAL A 455 3.64 1.04 22.74
N THR A 456 2.60 0.89 23.54
CA THR A 456 1.25 0.48 23.11
C THR A 456 0.28 1.59 23.52
N TYR A 457 -0.49 2.12 22.57
CA TYR A 457 -1.54 3.10 22.82
C TYR A 457 -2.87 2.36 22.84
N ASN A 458 -3.45 2.11 24.01
CA ASN A 458 -4.67 1.31 24.08
C ASN A 458 -5.89 2.16 23.68
N ALA A 459 -6.94 1.56 23.11
CA ALA A 459 -8.16 2.28 22.73
C ALA A 459 -8.89 2.97 23.91
N ASP A 460 -8.63 2.55 25.16
CA ASP A 460 -9.20 3.15 26.38
C ASP A 460 -8.57 4.51 26.78
N GLY A 461 -7.62 5.03 26.00
CA GLY A 461 -6.91 6.28 26.29
C GLY A 461 -5.70 6.13 27.22
N THR A 462 -5.25 4.90 27.50
CA THR A 462 -4.01 4.65 28.25
C THR A 462 -2.83 4.29 27.34
N ILE A 463 -1.62 4.58 27.79
CA ILE A 463 -0.37 4.14 27.15
C ILE A 463 0.35 3.20 28.11
N ASN A 464 0.80 2.05 27.61
CA ASN A 464 1.79 1.20 28.28
C ASN A 464 3.13 1.31 27.54
N PHE A 465 4.26 1.38 28.24
CA PHE A 465 5.57 1.40 27.59
C PHE A 465 6.69 0.72 28.38
N THR A 466 7.68 0.23 27.64
CA THR A 466 8.97 -0.26 28.13
C THR A 466 10.07 0.60 27.52
N ALA A 467 11.03 1.03 28.33
CA ALA A 467 12.10 1.97 28.00
C ALA A 467 13.43 1.45 28.58
N ASP A 468 14.00 0.42 27.95
CA ASP A 468 15.14 -0.35 28.42
C ASP A 468 14.91 -0.89 29.83
N CYS A 469 15.64 -0.43 30.85
CA CYS A 469 15.50 -0.90 32.22
C CYS A 469 14.28 -0.31 32.96
N ASN A 470 13.51 0.57 32.30
CA ASN A 470 12.33 1.21 32.86
C ASN A 470 11.04 0.77 32.17
N SER A 471 9.92 0.91 32.86
CA SER A 471 8.57 0.77 32.32
C SER A 471 7.64 1.79 32.96
N GLY A 472 6.51 2.06 32.32
CA GLY A 472 5.54 3.01 32.84
C GLY A 472 4.20 2.96 32.14
N GLY A 473 3.27 3.72 32.71
CA GLY A 473 1.96 3.98 32.12
C GLY A 473 1.72 5.48 32.01
N MET A 474 1.04 5.91 30.95
CA MET A 474 0.54 7.28 30.76
C MET A 474 -0.94 7.24 30.34
N SER A 475 -1.57 8.40 30.24
CA SER A 475 -2.82 8.54 29.49
C SER A 475 -2.58 9.41 28.26
N TYR A 476 -3.48 9.34 27.28
CA TYR A 476 -3.46 10.21 26.11
C TYR A 476 -4.86 10.55 25.63
N GLU A 477 -4.96 11.69 24.96
CA GLU A 477 -6.19 12.14 24.31
C GLU A 477 -5.93 12.30 22.80
N LEU A 478 -6.84 11.78 21.98
CA LEU A 478 -6.88 12.07 20.55
C LEU A 478 -7.51 13.44 20.29
N ARG A 479 -6.95 14.16 19.33
CA ARG A 479 -7.49 15.42 18.78
C ARG A 479 -8.03 15.23 17.37
N GLN A 480 -7.48 14.25 16.66
CA GLN A 480 -7.95 13.77 15.36
C GLN A 480 -7.58 12.28 15.28
N ALA A 481 -8.44 11.48 14.64
CA ALA A 481 -8.29 10.05 14.46
C ALA A 481 -7.96 9.71 12.99
N GLY A 482 -7.98 8.43 12.62
CA GLY A 482 -7.55 7.94 11.31
C GLY A 482 -6.09 7.47 11.25
N MET A 483 -5.56 7.32 10.04
CA MET A 483 -4.19 6.88 9.76
C MET A 483 -3.15 7.96 10.09
N ALA A 484 -3.55 9.24 10.08
CA ALA A 484 -2.77 10.33 10.66
C ALA A 484 -3.66 11.27 11.48
N GLY A 485 -3.17 11.67 12.65
CA GLY A 485 -3.97 12.46 13.58
C GLY A 485 -3.14 13.14 14.67
N GLY A 486 -3.79 14.05 15.40
CA GLY A 486 -3.22 14.75 16.54
C GLY A 486 -3.48 13.98 17.83
N MET A 487 -2.48 13.95 18.72
CA MET A 487 -2.55 13.30 20.03
C MET A 487 -1.90 14.17 21.11
N LEU A 488 -2.24 13.93 22.38
CA LEU A 488 -1.55 14.53 23.51
C LEU A 488 -1.41 13.50 24.64
N ALA A 489 -0.17 13.10 24.95
CA ALA A 489 0.13 12.29 26.12
C ALA A 489 0.13 13.14 27.41
N GLN A 490 -0.30 12.54 28.52
CA GLN A 490 -0.29 13.13 29.86
C GLN A 490 0.64 12.31 30.78
N PRO A 491 1.46 12.95 31.64
CA PRO A 491 2.39 12.23 32.52
C PRO A 491 1.70 11.23 33.45
N GLY A 492 2.29 10.04 33.59
CA GLY A 492 1.84 9.00 34.51
C GLY A 492 3.01 8.34 35.27
N PRO A 493 2.76 7.25 36.01
CA PRO A 493 3.79 6.58 36.80
C PRO A 493 4.82 5.87 35.92
N VAL A 494 6.10 6.11 36.20
CA VAL A 494 7.25 5.47 35.52
C VAL A 494 8.24 4.99 36.57
N THR A 495 8.86 3.83 36.35
CA THR A 495 9.99 3.39 37.17
C THR A 495 11.19 4.33 36.96
N LEU A 496 11.98 4.56 38.00
CA LEU A 496 13.17 5.44 37.95
C LEU A 496 14.44 4.65 38.24
N ALA A 497 14.69 3.61 37.46
CA ALA A 497 15.94 2.88 37.46
C ALA A 497 16.99 3.61 36.60
N ALA A 498 18.24 3.59 37.06
CA ALA A 498 19.38 4.14 36.32
C ALA A 498 19.85 3.11 35.29
N CYS A 499 19.42 3.25 34.04
CA CYS A 499 19.83 2.36 32.96
C CYS A 499 21.30 2.58 32.56
N GLY A 500 21.84 1.69 31.72
CA GLY A 500 23.23 1.75 31.27
C GLY A 500 23.57 3.05 30.51
N PRO A 501 24.85 3.44 30.42
CA PRO A 501 25.26 4.71 29.80
C PRO A 501 25.01 4.80 28.28
N ALA A 502 24.63 3.70 27.63
CA ALA A 502 24.19 3.65 26.23
C ALA A 502 22.65 3.61 26.06
N SER A 503 21.90 3.74 27.16
CA SER A 503 20.44 3.69 27.17
C SER A 503 19.83 4.99 26.68
N TYR A 504 18.79 4.87 25.85
CA TYR A 504 17.93 5.98 25.44
C TYR A 504 16.66 6.10 26.29
N SER A 505 16.55 5.38 27.42
CA SER A 505 15.34 5.30 28.26
C SER A 505 14.68 6.65 28.52
N GLN A 506 15.43 7.63 29.03
CA GLN A 506 14.93 8.98 29.31
C GLN A 506 14.55 9.76 28.04
N SER A 507 15.26 9.53 26.93
CA SER A 507 14.96 10.15 25.64
C SER A 507 13.62 9.66 25.11
N PHE A 508 13.41 8.34 25.08
CA PHE A 508 12.17 7.72 24.66
C PHE A 508 10.97 8.25 25.46
N ILE A 509 11.05 8.21 26.80
CA ILE A 509 9.99 8.72 27.70
C ILE A 509 9.68 10.20 27.42
N ASN A 510 10.70 11.04 27.24
CA ASN A 510 10.52 12.46 26.93
C ASN A 510 9.89 12.67 25.55
N SER A 511 10.24 11.87 24.56
CA SER A 511 9.66 11.90 23.21
C SER A 511 8.19 11.49 23.21
N LEU A 512 7.82 10.43 23.93
CA LEU A 512 6.41 10.02 24.07
C LEU A 512 5.56 11.12 24.71
N MET A 513 6.06 11.81 25.73
CA MET A 513 5.37 12.96 26.35
C MET A 513 5.35 14.22 25.45
N ALA A 514 6.32 14.36 24.54
CA ALA A 514 6.42 15.54 23.67
C ALA A 514 5.63 15.39 22.35
N ALA A 515 5.30 14.17 21.94
CA ALA A 515 4.59 13.87 20.70
C ALA A 515 3.27 14.63 20.58
N GLN A 516 2.99 15.16 19.38
CA GLN A 516 1.78 15.93 19.10
C GLN A 516 0.93 15.36 17.97
N ASN A 517 1.53 14.61 17.05
CA ASN A 517 0.82 13.97 15.94
C ASN A 517 1.47 12.62 15.64
N TYR A 518 0.71 11.73 15.00
CA TYR A 518 1.19 10.46 14.47
C TYR A 518 0.81 10.33 13.00
N LYS A 519 1.54 9.50 12.25
CA LYS A 519 1.18 9.03 10.90
C LYS A 519 1.58 7.57 10.74
N VAL A 520 0.62 6.68 10.49
CA VAL A 520 0.89 5.26 10.20
C VAL A 520 1.06 5.08 8.70
N ARG A 521 2.16 4.50 8.27
CA ARG A 521 2.46 4.32 6.85
C ARG A 521 1.50 3.32 6.20
N ALA A 522 1.18 3.55 4.92
CA ALA A 522 0.45 2.59 4.09
C ALA A 522 1.16 1.22 4.13
N GLY A 523 0.42 0.19 4.56
CA GLY A 523 0.94 -1.13 4.95
C GLY A 523 0.89 -1.41 6.46
N GLY A 524 0.58 -0.40 7.30
CA GLY A 524 0.36 -0.51 8.75
C GLY A 524 1.59 -0.81 9.62
N GLY A 525 2.67 -1.33 9.04
CA GLY A 525 3.85 -1.80 9.78
C GLY A 525 4.78 -0.72 10.36
N THR A 526 4.61 0.55 9.98
CA THR A 526 5.51 1.67 10.39
C THR A 526 4.70 2.88 10.80
N MET A 527 5.11 3.59 11.85
CA MET A 527 4.51 4.85 12.31
C MET A 527 5.59 5.93 12.49
N GLU A 528 5.28 7.14 12.03
CA GLU A 528 6.00 8.36 12.35
C GLU A 528 5.31 9.06 13.54
N LEU A 529 5.98 9.12 14.70
CA LEU A 529 5.52 9.88 15.87
C LEU A 529 6.19 11.26 15.89
N VAL A 530 5.42 12.30 15.57
CA VAL A 530 5.91 13.65 15.22
C VAL A 530 6.08 14.51 16.46
N LEU A 531 7.30 15.05 16.64
CA LEU A 531 7.63 15.97 17.74
C LEU A 531 7.42 17.45 17.34
N PRO A 532 7.16 18.34 18.32
CA PRO A 532 6.90 19.75 18.07
C PRO A 532 8.08 20.52 17.45
N ALA A 533 7.73 21.63 16.79
CA ALA A 533 8.65 22.71 16.40
C ALA A 533 9.90 22.28 15.60
N GLY A 534 9.76 21.26 14.74
CA GLY A 534 10.85 20.75 13.91
C GLY A 534 11.85 19.86 14.67
N GLY A 535 11.47 19.34 15.84
CA GLY A 535 12.29 18.44 16.65
C GLY A 535 12.45 17.02 16.12
N GLY A 536 12.19 16.80 14.83
CA GLY A 536 12.17 15.50 14.18
C GLY A 536 10.94 14.66 14.51
N SER A 537 11.04 13.37 14.20
CA SER A 537 10.02 12.36 14.47
C SER A 537 10.71 11.08 14.94
N LEU A 538 10.01 10.27 15.72
CA LEU A 538 10.43 8.89 15.99
C LEU A 538 9.82 8.01 14.91
N ILE A 539 10.66 7.22 14.25
CA ILE A 539 10.20 6.13 13.39
C ILE A 539 10.03 4.92 14.30
N MET A 540 8.83 4.37 14.25
CA MET A 540 8.38 3.25 15.04
C MET A 540 7.92 2.14 14.08
N MET A 541 8.10 0.88 14.45
CA MET A 541 7.68 -0.27 13.63
C MET A 541 7.01 -1.33 14.48
N THR A 542 6.15 -2.16 13.89
CA THR A 542 5.72 -3.40 14.55
C THR A 542 6.87 -4.41 14.57
N ALA A 543 6.77 -5.47 15.38
CA ALA A 543 7.79 -6.51 15.46
C ALA A 543 7.96 -7.24 14.12
N GLU A 544 6.85 -7.48 13.42
CA GLU A 544 6.78 -8.14 12.11
C GLU A 544 7.43 -7.27 11.03
N ALA A 545 7.10 -5.98 11.00
CA ALA A 545 7.66 -5.03 10.04
C ALA A 545 9.17 -4.86 10.22
N PHE A 546 9.64 -4.77 11.47
CA PHE A 546 11.08 -4.72 11.77
C PHE A 546 11.79 -6.02 11.38
N ALA A 547 11.19 -7.19 11.65
CA ALA A 547 11.74 -8.49 11.27
C ALA A 547 11.76 -8.73 9.75
N ALA A 548 10.85 -8.09 9.00
CA ALA A 548 10.79 -8.15 7.54
C ALA A 548 11.79 -7.22 6.83
N MET A 549 12.45 -6.31 7.55
CA MET A 549 13.46 -5.43 6.94
C MET A 549 14.65 -6.25 6.40
N PRO A 550 15.19 -5.90 5.22
CA PRO A 550 16.47 -6.44 4.77
C PRO A 550 17.55 -6.13 5.83
N PRO A 551 18.42 -7.09 6.18
CA PRO A 551 19.53 -6.80 7.10
C PRO A 551 20.36 -5.65 6.53
N ALA A 552 20.54 -4.60 7.33
CA ALA A 552 21.19 -3.37 6.91
C ALA A 552 22.50 -3.68 6.17
N VAL A 553 22.56 -3.29 4.89
CA VAL A 553 23.73 -3.53 4.05
C VAL A 553 24.89 -2.77 4.67
N ALA A 554 25.81 -3.51 5.32
CA ALA A 554 27.01 -2.93 5.88
C ALA A 554 27.74 -2.15 4.77
N PRO A 555 28.15 -0.89 5.01
CA PRO A 555 28.75 -0.07 3.97
C PRO A 555 29.95 -0.81 3.40
N ALA A 556 29.94 -1.05 2.09
CA ALA A 556 31.00 -1.77 1.41
C ALA A 556 32.34 -1.08 1.75
N PRO A 557 33.35 -1.82 2.24
CA PRO A 557 34.64 -1.22 2.54
C PRO A 557 35.18 -0.54 1.27
N PRO A 558 35.75 0.68 1.36
CA PRO A 558 36.15 1.44 0.20
C PRO A 558 37.09 0.61 -0.66
N ALA A 559 36.80 0.54 -1.96
CA ALA A 559 37.56 -0.26 -2.90
C ALA A 559 39.04 0.13 -2.84
N PRO A 560 39.97 -0.82 -2.63
CA PRO A 560 41.40 -0.50 -2.62
C PRO A 560 41.82 0.00 -4.01
N GLU A 561 42.54 1.11 -4.05
CA GLU A 561 42.99 1.74 -5.30
C GLU A 561 43.68 0.74 -6.23
N ALA A 562 43.22 0.68 -7.48
CA ALA A 562 43.64 -0.31 -8.45
C ALA A 562 45.08 -0.09 -8.95
N THR A 563 46.07 -0.60 -8.22
CA THR A 563 47.44 -0.76 -8.75
C THR A 563 47.50 -2.00 -9.66
N ALA A 564 47.44 -1.76 -10.97
CA ALA A 564 47.44 -2.80 -12.00
C ALA A 564 48.70 -3.70 -11.92
N THR A 565 48.51 -4.99 -11.63
CA THR A 565 49.53 -6.03 -11.83
C THR A 565 48.94 -7.31 -12.43
N LYS A 566 49.79 -8.03 -13.15
CA LYS A 566 49.46 -9.00 -14.19
C LYS A 566 49.29 -10.43 -13.65
N ALA A 567 48.21 -11.11 -14.03
CA ALA A 567 47.92 -12.49 -13.60
C ALA A 567 48.85 -13.56 -14.23
N PRO A 568 49.25 -14.60 -13.47
CA PRO A 568 49.80 -15.86 -13.99
C PRO A 568 48.77 -17.01 -14.01
N ALA A 569 49.06 -18.07 -14.77
CA ALA A 569 48.12 -19.16 -15.07
C ALA A 569 48.02 -20.25 -13.97
N ALA A 570 46.87 -20.94 -13.94
CA ALA A 570 46.58 -22.03 -13.00
C ALA A 570 46.93 -23.44 -13.54
N THR A 571 47.15 -24.39 -12.62
CA THR A 571 47.61 -25.77 -12.90
C THR A 571 46.58 -26.80 -12.43
N VAL A 572 46.49 -27.94 -13.13
CA VAL A 572 45.48 -29.01 -12.92
C VAL A 572 45.94 -30.09 -11.93
N ILE A 573 45.01 -30.64 -11.12
CA ILE A 573 45.19 -31.84 -10.27
C ILE A 573 43.93 -32.75 -10.37
N PRO A 574 44.02 -34.11 -10.37
CA PRO A 574 42.92 -35.02 -10.75
C PRO A 574 42.24 -35.81 -9.59
N ILE A 575 41.18 -36.56 -9.91
CA ILE A 575 40.23 -37.24 -8.99
C ILE A 575 40.33 -38.79 -9.10
N PRO A 576 40.17 -39.58 -8.01
CA PRO A 576 40.18 -41.06 -8.01
C PRO A 576 38.78 -41.73 -8.19
N PRO A 577 38.68 -43.08 -8.35
CA PRO A 577 37.59 -43.70 -9.14
C PRO A 577 36.46 -44.44 -8.38
N THR A 578 35.52 -44.92 -9.20
CA THR A 578 34.21 -45.59 -8.99
C THR A 578 34.17 -46.93 -8.23
N ASN A 579 32.96 -47.29 -7.77
CA ASN A 579 32.53 -48.66 -7.43
C ASN A 579 31.24 -49.07 -8.16
N THR A 580 30.94 -50.38 -8.15
CA THR A 580 30.15 -51.14 -9.15
C THR A 580 28.71 -51.54 -8.71
N PRO A 581 27.86 -52.12 -9.61
CA PRO A 581 26.39 -52.03 -9.51
C PRO A 581 25.64 -53.32 -9.08
N VAL A 582 24.29 -53.22 -9.00
CA VAL A 582 23.33 -54.34 -8.83
C VAL A 582 22.21 -54.26 -9.90
N PRO A 583 21.83 -55.36 -10.58
CA PRO A 583 20.69 -55.45 -11.52
C PRO A 583 19.46 -56.15 -10.88
N PRO A 584 18.19 -55.98 -11.37
CA PRO A 584 17.74 -56.68 -12.59
C PRO A 584 16.66 -56.01 -13.49
N THR A 585 16.52 -56.57 -14.69
CA THR A 585 15.33 -56.83 -15.55
C THR A 585 13.94 -56.38 -15.01
N ALA A 586 13.00 -55.80 -15.78
CA ALA A 586 12.58 -56.14 -17.16
C ALA A 586 12.02 -54.96 -17.99
N THR A 587 11.96 -55.14 -19.32
CA THR A 587 11.50 -54.16 -20.32
C THR A 587 10.06 -54.41 -20.80
N PRO A 588 9.25 -53.36 -20.98
CA PRO A 588 8.11 -53.37 -21.92
C PRO A 588 8.24 -52.31 -23.04
N GLU A 589 8.07 -52.77 -24.28
CA GLU A 589 7.72 -52.09 -25.56
C GLU A 589 8.37 -50.75 -26.01
N PRO A 590 8.39 -50.47 -27.34
CA PRO A 590 9.24 -49.41 -27.90
C PRO A 590 8.67 -48.01 -27.63
N THR A 591 9.23 -47.34 -26.63
CA THR A 591 9.06 -45.90 -26.41
C THR A 591 9.47 -45.12 -27.66
N ALA A 592 8.68 -44.10 -28.02
CA ALA A 592 9.05 -43.14 -29.05
C ALA A 592 10.44 -42.55 -28.80
N THR A 593 11.22 -42.34 -29.86
CA THR A 593 12.61 -41.85 -29.79
C THR A 593 12.67 -40.60 -28.92
N ALA A 594 13.32 -40.70 -27.76
CA ALA A 594 13.48 -39.57 -26.85
C ALA A 594 14.15 -38.41 -27.60
N GLN A 595 13.45 -37.29 -27.73
CA GLN A 595 14.02 -36.12 -28.39
C GLN A 595 15.19 -35.59 -27.57
N PRO A 596 16.27 -35.11 -28.21
CA PRO A 596 17.42 -34.59 -27.49
C PRO A 596 17.00 -33.37 -26.67
N VAL A 597 17.20 -33.44 -25.35
CA VAL A 597 17.02 -32.29 -24.46
C VAL A 597 18.11 -31.28 -24.79
N MET A 598 17.75 -30.26 -25.57
CA MET A 598 18.57 -29.09 -25.87
C MET A 598 18.17 -27.96 -24.93
N GLN A 599 19.04 -27.59 -24.00
CA GLN A 599 18.85 -26.40 -23.17
C GLN A 599 19.77 -25.29 -23.69
N PHE A 600 19.21 -24.09 -23.88
CA PHE A 600 19.93 -22.86 -24.20
C PHE A 600 19.21 -21.70 -23.52
N SER A 601 19.93 -20.85 -22.78
CA SER A 601 19.33 -19.88 -21.86
C SER A 601 20.18 -18.63 -21.65
N ALA A 602 19.49 -17.50 -21.58
CA ALA A 602 19.90 -16.19 -21.07
C ALA A 602 19.87 -16.11 -19.53
N ASN A 603 20.89 -15.57 -18.85
CA ASN A 603 20.70 -15.07 -17.49
C ASN A 603 21.60 -13.86 -17.15
N PRO A 604 21.02 -12.67 -16.88
CA PRO A 604 19.61 -12.30 -17.10
C PRO A 604 19.28 -12.18 -18.60
N THR A 605 18.00 -12.31 -18.97
CA THR A 605 17.50 -12.06 -20.34
C THR A 605 17.24 -10.58 -20.64
N THR A 606 17.32 -9.72 -19.64
CA THR A 606 17.30 -8.25 -19.81
C THR A 606 18.50 -7.66 -19.06
N VAL A 607 19.23 -6.77 -19.71
CA VAL A 607 20.41 -6.07 -19.16
C VAL A 607 20.33 -4.58 -19.51
N GLU A 608 21.10 -3.73 -18.84
CA GLU A 608 21.33 -2.36 -19.32
C GLU A 608 22.45 -2.33 -20.37
N ALA A 609 22.57 -1.23 -21.14
CA ALA A 609 23.63 -1.10 -22.13
C ALA A 609 25.03 -1.23 -21.50
N GLY A 610 25.81 -2.17 -22.01
CA GLY A 610 27.15 -2.50 -21.50
C GLY A 610 27.17 -3.50 -20.33
N GLN A 611 26.01 -3.84 -19.75
CA GLN A 611 25.91 -4.89 -18.74
C GLN A 611 26.02 -6.29 -19.36
N CYS A 612 26.38 -7.27 -18.54
CA CYS A 612 26.72 -8.61 -18.99
C CYS A 612 25.64 -9.64 -18.64
N THR A 613 25.30 -10.48 -19.61
CA THR A 613 24.50 -11.70 -19.44
C THR A 613 25.40 -12.93 -19.53
N THR A 614 24.98 -14.07 -18.98
CA THR A 614 25.65 -15.36 -19.26
C THR A 614 24.74 -16.24 -20.11
N LEU A 615 25.22 -16.60 -21.30
CA LEU A 615 24.64 -17.66 -22.12
C LEU A 615 25.04 -19.00 -21.52
N ALA A 616 24.07 -19.87 -21.24
CA ALA A 616 24.31 -21.23 -20.77
C ALA A 616 23.61 -22.25 -21.67
N TRP A 617 24.32 -23.32 -22.03
CA TRP A 617 23.78 -24.42 -22.84
C TRP A 617 24.17 -25.80 -22.32
N ASN A 618 23.29 -26.77 -22.56
CA ASN A 618 23.48 -28.16 -22.23
C ASN A 618 22.82 -29.04 -23.30
N VAL A 619 23.64 -29.79 -24.03
CA VAL A 619 23.22 -30.68 -25.10
C VAL A 619 24.06 -31.97 -25.08
N GLN A 620 23.41 -33.11 -25.29
CA GLN A 620 24.01 -34.45 -25.23
C GLN A 620 23.76 -35.24 -26.52
N ASN A 621 24.63 -36.21 -26.84
CA ASN A 621 24.55 -37.08 -28.03
C ASN A 621 24.66 -36.32 -29.37
N VAL A 622 25.63 -35.40 -29.47
CA VAL A 622 25.84 -34.49 -30.61
C VAL A 622 27.21 -34.67 -31.25
N GLN A 623 27.33 -34.34 -32.54
CA GLN A 623 28.61 -34.30 -33.26
C GLN A 623 29.34 -32.96 -33.07
N ALA A 624 28.59 -31.85 -33.05
CA ALA A 624 29.13 -30.49 -32.91
C ALA A 624 28.06 -29.51 -32.41
N VAL A 625 28.49 -28.42 -31.74
CA VAL A 625 27.64 -27.32 -31.29
C VAL A 625 28.34 -25.99 -31.60
N TRP A 626 27.55 -24.96 -31.93
CA TRP A 626 27.99 -23.58 -32.12
C TRP A 626 27.03 -22.65 -31.38
N VAL A 627 27.53 -21.57 -30.78
CA VAL A 627 26.73 -20.53 -30.12
C VAL A 627 27.22 -19.17 -30.60
N TYR A 628 26.36 -18.42 -31.31
CA TYR A 628 26.75 -17.21 -32.05
C TYR A 628 25.61 -16.18 -32.07
N PRO A 629 25.90 -14.87 -32.19
CA PRO A 629 24.86 -13.87 -32.39
C PRO A 629 24.20 -14.04 -33.76
N GLN A 630 22.89 -13.86 -33.84
CA GLN A 630 22.09 -14.07 -35.04
C GLN A 630 22.61 -13.21 -36.21
N GLY A 631 22.78 -13.85 -37.38
CA GLY A 631 23.38 -13.22 -38.57
C GLY A 631 24.90 -13.32 -38.66
N ALA A 632 25.61 -13.73 -37.60
CA ALA A 632 27.02 -14.07 -37.68
C ALA A 632 27.25 -15.45 -38.35
N ASN A 633 28.46 -15.65 -38.88
CA ASN A 633 28.84 -16.94 -39.46
C ASN A 633 29.10 -17.97 -38.35
N TYR A 634 28.15 -18.88 -38.14
CA TYR A 634 28.22 -19.91 -37.09
C TYR A 634 29.55 -20.69 -37.05
N ALA A 635 30.19 -20.91 -38.20
CA ALA A 635 31.43 -21.70 -38.29
C ALA A 635 32.59 -21.11 -37.47
N ASP A 636 32.55 -19.82 -37.17
CA ASP A 636 33.58 -19.10 -36.40
C ASP A 636 33.41 -19.25 -34.87
N TYR A 637 32.31 -19.85 -34.41
CA TYR A 637 31.93 -19.95 -32.98
C TYR A 637 31.69 -21.40 -32.49
N PRO A 638 32.61 -22.36 -32.70
CA PRO A 638 32.44 -23.73 -32.21
C PRO A 638 32.55 -23.82 -30.69
N VAL A 639 31.66 -24.59 -30.06
CA VAL A 639 31.64 -24.82 -28.60
C VAL A 639 31.49 -26.30 -28.24
N THR A 640 31.79 -26.65 -26.99
CA THR A 640 31.51 -27.98 -26.43
C THR A 640 30.01 -28.18 -26.20
N GLY A 641 29.54 -29.44 -26.12
CA GLY A 641 28.11 -29.75 -25.93
C GLY A 641 27.48 -29.20 -24.66
N GLN A 642 28.29 -28.87 -23.66
CA GLN A 642 27.90 -28.12 -22.46
C GLN A 642 28.84 -26.93 -22.29
N GLY A 643 28.33 -25.80 -21.80
CA GLY A 643 29.16 -24.63 -21.54
C GLY A 643 28.38 -23.40 -21.07
N VAL A 644 29.14 -22.39 -20.63
CA VAL A 644 28.65 -21.07 -20.23
C VAL A 644 29.59 -20.01 -20.80
N GLN A 645 29.05 -18.92 -21.33
CA GLN A 645 29.81 -17.76 -21.82
C GLN A 645 29.16 -16.44 -21.40
N VAL A 646 29.93 -15.60 -20.73
CA VAL A 646 29.54 -14.22 -20.39
C VAL A 646 29.68 -13.34 -21.65
N HIS A 647 28.64 -12.57 -21.95
CA HIS A 647 28.60 -11.58 -23.02
C HIS A 647 28.07 -10.26 -22.48
N CYS A 648 28.83 -9.19 -22.65
CA CYS A 648 28.40 -7.82 -22.33
C CYS A 648 27.92 -7.17 -23.64
N ILE A 649 26.72 -6.60 -23.63
CA ILE A 649 26.03 -6.16 -24.86
C ILE A 649 25.43 -4.76 -24.71
N ASP A 650 25.61 -3.94 -25.75
CA ASP A 650 25.12 -2.55 -25.79
C ASP A 650 23.79 -2.42 -26.55
N THR A 651 23.34 -3.49 -27.22
CA THR A 651 22.09 -3.53 -28.01
C THR A 651 21.41 -4.90 -27.91
N THR A 652 20.08 -4.91 -27.97
CA THR A 652 19.26 -6.13 -27.93
C THR A 652 19.75 -7.14 -28.95
N THR A 653 20.26 -8.28 -28.48
CA THR A 653 20.95 -9.27 -29.31
C THR A 653 20.28 -10.63 -29.17
N THR A 654 19.86 -11.21 -30.29
CA THR A 654 19.44 -12.61 -30.36
C THR A 654 20.67 -13.48 -30.59
N TYR A 655 20.88 -14.48 -29.74
CA TYR A 655 21.87 -15.53 -29.94
C TYR A 655 21.21 -16.80 -30.45
N GLU A 656 21.91 -17.53 -31.32
CA GLU A 656 21.52 -18.84 -31.83
C GLU A 656 22.50 -19.90 -31.33
N MET A 657 21.97 -20.99 -30.78
CA MET A 657 22.69 -22.24 -30.60
C MET A 657 22.36 -23.18 -31.75
N ARG A 658 23.35 -23.53 -32.57
CA ARG A 658 23.23 -24.57 -33.61
C ARG A 658 23.86 -25.87 -33.14
N VAL A 659 23.15 -26.97 -33.34
CA VAL A 659 23.55 -28.32 -32.94
C VAL A 659 23.56 -29.22 -34.18
N GLN A 660 24.58 -30.07 -34.31
CA GLN A 660 24.58 -31.20 -35.25
C GLN A 660 24.43 -32.51 -34.48
N LEU A 661 23.38 -33.27 -34.76
CA LEU A 661 23.06 -34.55 -34.10
C LEU A 661 23.91 -35.71 -34.64
N SER A 662 23.93 -36.84 -33.92
CA SER A 662 24.69 -38.04 -34.31
C SER A 662 24.30 -38.64 -35.68
N ASP A 663 23.12 -38.35 -36.21
CA ASP A 663 22.68 -38.76 -37.55
C ASP A 663 23.10 -37.77 -38.67
N GLY A 664 23.78 -36.69 -38.32
CA GLY A 664 24.23 -35.63 -39.23
C GLY A 664 23.22 -34.51 -39.47
N SER A 665 21.98 -34.63 -38.96
CA SER A 665 20.97 -33.57 -39.04
C SER A 665 21.34 -32.38 -38.14
N THR A 666 20.78 -31.20 -38.40
CA THR A 666 21.04 -30.00 -37.59
C THR A 666 19.76 -29.41 -37.00
N GLN A 667 19.83 -29.00 -35.73
CA GLN A 667 18.79 -28.30 -34.99
C GLN A 667 19.32 -26.96 -34.49
N THR A 668 18.42 -26.03 -34.21
CA THR A 668 18.74 -24.68 -33.70
C THR A 668 17.80 -24.30 -32.57
N GLN A 669 18.35 -23.58 -31.58
CA GLN A 669 17.63 -22.92 -30.50
C GLN A 669 18.07 -21.45 -30.45
N GLN A 670 17.25 -20.56 -29.91
CA GLN A 670 17.54 -19.13 -29.84
C GLN A 670 17.23 -18.59 -28.45
N VAL A 671 17.96 -17.55 -28.04
CA VAL A 671 17.60 -16.71 -26.90
C VAL A 671 17.88 -15.25 -27.24
N THR A 672 16.91 -14.38 -27.00
CA THR A 672 17.06 -12.94 -27.13
C THR A 672 17.39 -12.35 -25.76
N VAL A 673 18.39 -11.46 -25.74
CA VAL A 673 18.75 -10.70 -24.56
C VAL A 673 18.47 -9.24 -24.85
N THR A 674 17.49 -8.69 -24.15
CA THR A 674 17.01 -7.31 -24.31
C THR A 674 17.95 -6.34 -23.61
N VAL A 675 18.27 -5.23 -24.26
CA VAL A 675 19.11 -4.17 -23.67
C VAL A 675 18.28 -2.92 -23.44
N ASN A 676 18.16 -2.52 -22.17
CA ASN A 676 17.63 -1.23 -21.77
C ASN A 676 18.73 -0.16 -21.98
N PRO A 677 18.46 0.96 -22.68
CA PRO A 677 19.48 1.96 -23.01
C PRO A 677 19.95 2.83 -21.83
N GLY A 678 19.49 2.56 -20.61
CA GLY A 678 19.82 3.32 -19.39
C GLY A 678 19.17 4.70 -19.34
N ASN A 679 19.61 5.52 -18.38
CA ASN A 679 19.26 6.93 -18.26
C ASN A 679 20.31 7.77 -19.02
N PRO A 680 20.01 8.33 -20.21
CA PRO A 680 20.98 9.06 -21.03
C PRO A 680 21.34 10.45 -20.46
N LEU A 681 20.71 10.87 -19.36
CA LEU A 681 21.05 12.10 -18.65
C LEU A 681 22.00 11.84 -17.46
N ALA A 682 22.18 10.60 -17.00
CA ALA A 682 23.08 10.30 -15.89
C ALA A 682 24.53 10.74 -16.20
N GLY A 683 25.16 11.43 -15.24
CA GLY A 683 26.53 11.93 -15.37
C GLY A 683 26.71 13.09 -16.36
N THR A 684 25.63 13.74 -16.82
CA THR A 684 25.70 14.81 -17.84
C THR A 684 25.62 16.22 -17.26
N GLY A 685 26.29 17.17 -17.93
CA GLY A 685 26.30 18.60 -17.58
C GLY A 685 25.89 19.48 -18.75
N TRP A 686 25.15 20.54 -18.45
CA TRP A 686 24.42 21.34 -19.42
C TRP A 686 24.48 22.84 -19.09
N SER A 687 24.57 23.68 -20.13
CA SER A 687 24.54 25.13 -20.03
C SER A 687 23.34 25.68 -20.80
N LEU A 688 22.49 26.47 -20.13
CA LEU A 688 21.21 26.92 -20.66
C LEU A 688 21.42 27.87 -21.85
N SER A 689 20.70 27.61 -22.94
CA SER A 689 20.70 28.45 -24.16
C SER A 689 19.38 29.21 -24.34
N SER A 690 18.24 28.61 -23.98
CA SER A 690 16.95 29.30 -23.87
C SER A 690 16.04 28.67 -22.82
N PHE A 691 15.16 29.48 -22.22
CA PHE A 691 14.15 29.07 -21.23
C PHE A 691 12.87 29.86 -21.46
N GLU A 692 11.72 29.20 -21.30
CA GLU A 692 10.44 29.62 -21.90
C GLU A 692 10.56 29.81 -23.43
N PRO A 693 9.46 29.73 -24.22
CA PRO A 693 9.55 29.83 -25.68
C PRO A 693 10.23 31.14 -26.18
N GLY A 694 11.53 31.04 -26.49
CA GLY A 694 12.33 32.09 -27.12
C GLY A 694 13.07 33.09 -26.22
N ARG A 695 13.09 32.96 -24.89
CA ARG A 695 13.94 33.84 -24.05
C ARG A 695 15.36 33.28 -23.89
N VAL A 696 16.34 34.17 -23.74
CA VAL A 696 17.76 33.84 -23.54
C VAL A 696 18.24 34.39 -22.19
N PRO A 697 19.22 33.75 -21.52
CA PRO A 697 19.74 34.23 -20.23
C PRO A 697 20.30 35.65 -20.29
N LEU A 698 20.10 36.40 -19.20
CA LEU A 698 20.58 37.77 -19.02
C LEU A 698 22.11 37.85 -19.13
N PRO A 699 22.67 38.85 -19.85
CA PRO A 699 24.11 39.01 -19.97
C PRO A 699 24.81 39.13 -18.61
N GLY A 700 25.80 38.26 -18.37
CA GLY A 700 26.53 38.19 -17.11
C GLY A 700 26.01 37.12 -16.14
N THR A 701 24.88 36.48 -16.43
CA THR A 701 24.40 35.28 -15.72
C THR A 701 24.80 34.01 -16.48
N THR A 702 25.05 32.92 -15.74
CA THR A 702 25.33 31.60 -16.32
C THR A 702 24.43 30.58 -15.63
N ILE A 703 23.41 30.10 -16.32
CA ILE A 703 22.50 29.08 -15.79
C ILE A 703 22.99 27.70 -16.22
N THR A 704 23.13 26.78 -15.27
CA THR A 704 23.62 25.42 -15.49
C THR A 704 22.68 24.38 -14.91
N LEU A 705 22.75 23.17 -15.47
CA LEU A 705 22.03 21.98 -15.03
C LEU A 705 23.00 20.79 -15.10
N ALA A 706 23.13 20.05 -14.01
CA ALA A 706 23.94 18.84 -13.94
C ALA A 706 23.12 17.71 -13.31
N PHE A 707 23.21 16.54 -13.92
CA PHE A 707 22.57 15.30 -13.51
C PHE A 707 23.64 14.32 -13.07
N ASP A 708 23.52 13.73 -11.89
CA ASP A 708 24.45 12.70 -11.43
C ASP A 708 23.88 11.27 -11.55
N ASP A 709 24.77 10.29 -11.36
CA ASP A 709 24.47 8.86 -11.44
C ASP A 709 23.62 8.35 -10.27
N SER A 710 23.39 9.18 -9.24
CA SER A 710 22.60 8.83 -8.05
C SER A 710 21.14 9.28 -8.11
N GLY A 711 20.74 9.98 -9.17
CA GLY A 711 19.39 10.54 -9.31
C GLY A 711 19.23 11.93 -8.69
N ALA A 712 20.32 12.65 -8.43
CA ALA A 712 20.27 14.05 -8.01
C ALA A 712 20.59 15.02 -9.15
N VAL A 713 20.00 16.21 -9.05
CA VAL A 713 20.12 17.32 -10.01
C VAL A 713 20.63 18.56 -9.29
N SER A 714 21.55 19.30 -9.89
CA SER A 714 22.11 20.53 -9.30
C SER A 714 22.53 21.55 -10.35
N GLY A 715 22.73 22.80 -9.94
CA GLY A 715 23.20 23.84 -10.85
C GLY A 715 23.25 25.24 -10.24
N ASN A 716 23.46 26.23 -11.12
CA ASN A 716 23.29 27.64 -10.81
C ASN A 716 22.09 28.18 -11.59
N SER A 717 21.20 28.93 -10.94
CA SER A 717 19.97 29.51 -11.51
C SER A 717 20.11 30.98 -11.95
N GLY A 718 21.34 31.49 -12.02
CA GLY A 718 21.69 32.85 -12.44
C GLY A 718 22.14 33.72 -11.27
N CYS A 719 21.46 33.61 -10.12
CA CYS A 719 21.90 34.20 -8.85
C CYS A 719 22.40 33.11 -7.89
N ASN A 720 21.53 32.17 -7.56
CA ASN A 720 21.73 31.16 -6.53
C ASN A 720 22.20 29.81 -7.08
N SER A 721 22.77 28.99 -6.21
CA SER A 721 22.93 27.55 -6.46
C SER A 721 21.70 26.79 -5.98
N TYR A 722 21.26 25.80 -6.75
CA TYR A 722 20.12 24.93 -6.43
C TYR A 722 20.49 23.45 -6.49
N SER A 723 19.70 22.61 -5.81
CA SER A 723 19.76 21.15 -5.89
C SER A 723 18.38 20.50 -5.66
N GLY A 724 18.20 19.29 -6.17
CA GLY A 724 17.02 18.46 -5.95
C GLY A 724 17.24 17.05 -6.48
N ASN A 725 16.16 16.29 -6.66
CA ASN A 725 16.20 14.94 -7.23
C ASN A 725 15.60 14.92 -8.64
N TYR A 726 15.96 13.94 -9.46
CA TYR A 726 15.34 13.69 -10.75
C TYR A 726 15.13 12.19 -11.01
N THR A 727 14.19 11.86 -11.87
CA THR A 727 13.99 10.49 -12.36
C THR A 727 13.77 10.50 -13.86
N VAL A 728 14.36 9.52 -14.56
CA VAL A 728 14.17 9.29 -15.99
C VAL A 728 13.59 7.91 -16.23
N ASN A 729 12.59 7.83 -17.10
CA ASN A 729 12.04 6.57 -17.61
C ASN A 729 11.80 6.71 -19.12
N GLY A 730 12.67 6.09 -19.93
CA GLY A 730 12.70 6.32 -21.38
C GLY A 730 13.01 7.79 -21.69
N THR A 731 12.07 8.49 -22.32
CA THR A 731 12.13 9.94 -22.59
C THR A 731 11.39 10.78 -21.56
N SER A 732 10.72 10.18 -20.57
CA SER A 732 10.13 10.95 -19.46
C SER A 732 11.22 11.40 -18.50
N LEU A 733 11.13 12.66 -18.07
CA LEU A 733 12.00 13.29 -17.08
C LEU A 733 11.10 14.00 -16.07
N SER A 734 11.22 13.64 -14.79
CA SER A 734 10.59 14.36 -13.68
C SER A 734 11.68 15.00 -12.83
N ILE A 735 11.47 16.27 -12.46
CA ILE A 735 12.30 17.00 -11.49
C ILE A 735 11.51 17.13 -10.18
N GLY A 736 12.12 16.77 -9.06
CA GLY A 736 11.50 16.86 -7.73
C GLY A 736 11.52 18.28 -7.14
N PRO A 737 11.14 18.43 -5.86
CA PRO A 737 11.29 19.68 -5.13
C PRO A 737 12.74 20.20 -5.18
N LEU A 738 12.92 21.44 -5.66
CA LEU A 738 14.22 22.10 -5.69
C LEU A 738 14.42 22.94 -4.43
N ILE A 739 15.63 22.87 -3.88
CA ILE A 739 16.10 23.72 -2.78
C ILE A 739 17.13 24.68 -3.36
N SER A 740 16.98 25.98 -3.07
CA SER A 740 17.90 27.04 -3.53
C SER A 740 18.52 27.79 -2.36
N THR A 741 19.68 28.38 -2.61
CA THR A 741 20.31 29.36 -1.70
C THR A 741 19.58 30.71 -1.75
N GLN A 742 19.83 31.60 -0.79
CA GLN A 742 19.13 32.89 -0.64
C GLN A 742 20.10 34.08 -0.67
N MET A 743 20.96 34.12 -1.69
CA MET A 743 21.69 35.33 -2.06
C MET A 743 20.75 36.30 -2.78
N ALA A 744 20.97 37.60 -2.58
CA ALA A 744 20.21 38.66 -3.22
C ALA A 744 21.03 39.27 -4.37
N CYS A 745 20.52 39.13 -5.59
CA CYS A 745 21.06 39.76 -6.80
C CYS A 745 20.16 40.91 -7.29
N GLU A 746 20.49 41.51 -8.42
CA GLU A 746 19.63 42.46 -9.13
C GLU A 746 18.22 41.87 -9.40
N PRO A 747 17.14 42.68 -9.31
CA PRO A 747 15.75 42.18 -9.44
C PRO A 747 15.51 41.33 -10.69
N ASP A 748 15.93 41.81 -11.86
CA ASP A 748 15.76 41.12 -13.15
C ASP A 748 16.43 39.72 -13.16
N VAL A 749 17.50 39.53 -12.38
CA VAL A 749 18.19 38.23 -12.23
C VAL A 749 17.43 37.30 -11.28
N MET A 750 16.81 37.85 -10.23
CA MET A 750 15.93 37.09 -9.32
C MET A 750 14.64 36.64 -10.04
N ASP A 751 14.07 37.51 -10.87
CA ASP A 751 12.89 37.18 -11.70
C ASP A 751 13.24 36.06 -12.70
N GLN A 752 14.39 36.15 -13.37
CA GLN A 752 14.90 35.08 -14.25
C GLN A 752 15.07 33.75 -13.49
N GLU A 753 15.66 33.78 -12.29
CA GLU A 753 15.87 32.61 -11.45
C GLU A 753 14.55 31.90 -11.10
N GLN A 754 13.54 32.67 -10.66
CA GLN A 754 12.24 32.11 -10.31
C GLN A 754 11.57 31.42 -11.52
N LEU A 755 11.63 32.06 -12.70
CA LEU A 755 11.07 31.50 -13.93
C LEU A 755 11.82 30.23 -14.37
N TYR A 756 13.15 30.24 -14.30
CA TYR A 756 13.97 29.07 -14.63
C TYR A 756 13.68 27.88 -13.70
N LEU A 757 13.67 28.10 -12.39
CA LEU A 757 13.41 27.02 -11.42
C LEU A 757 11.98 26.47 -11.56
N SER A 758 10.99 27.35 -11.80
CA SER A 758 9.61 26.93 -12.07
C SER A 758 9.49 26.13 -13.35
N ALA A 759 10.17 26.53 -14.43
CA ALA A 759 10.20 25.76 -15.67
C ALA A 759 10.88 24.41 -15.47
N LEU A 760 12.01 24.35 -14.77
CA LEU A 760 12.73 23.11 -14.50
C LEU A 760 11.90 22.11 -13.68
N GLN A 761 11.13 22.58 -12.70
CA GLN A 761 10.18 21.74 -11.96
C GLN A 761 8.95 21.31 -12.79
N GLY A 762 8.66 21.99 -13.90
CA GLY A 762 7.61 21.62 -14.85
C GLY A 762 8.02 20.57 -15.88
N ALA A 763 9.24 20.03 -15.81
CA ALA A 763 9.73 18.99 -16.72
C ALA A 763 8.86 17.71 -16.65
N ALA A 764 8.46 17.20 -17.81
CA ALA A 764 7.77 15.92 -17.96
C ALA A 764 8.48 14.96 -18.94
N SER A 765 9.17 15.51 -19.94
CA SER A 765 9.95 14.73 -20.92
C SER A 765 11.14 15.50 -21.48
N PHE A 766 12.02 14.80 -22.19
CA PHE A 766 13.20 15.39 -22.83
C PHE A 766 13.53 14.73 -24.18
N ASP A 767 14.30 15.44 -25.00
CA ASP A 767 14.95 14.94 -26.21
C ASP A 767 16.41 15.43 -26.26
N LEU A 768 17.25 14.75 -27.04
CA LEU A 768 18.68 15.02 -27.21
C LEU A 768 19.08 15.36 -28.67
N PRO A 769 18.36 16.27 -29.37
CA PRO A 769 18.59 16.52 -30.79
C PRO A 769 19.97 17.15 -31.03
N GLY A 770 20.83 16.44 -31.75
CA GLY A 770 22.16 16.92 -32.13
C GLY A 770 23.12 17.16 -30.95
N GLY A 771 22.86 16.56 -29.78
CA GLY A 771 23.66 16.77 -28.56
C GLY A 771 23.29 18.04 -27.77
N GLN A 772 22.15 18.66 -28.06
CA GLN A 772 21.49 19.61 -27.15
C GLN A 772 20.45 18.88 -26.30
N LEU A 773 20.33 19.22 -25.02
CA LEU A 773 19.20 18.79 -24.21
C LEU A 773 18.03 19.76 -24.42
N VAL A 774 16.87 19.22 -24.76
CA VAL A 774 15.60 19.94 -24.81
C VAL A 774 14.66 19.29 -23.80
N ILE A 775 14.07 20.08 -22.91
CA ILE A 775 13.09 19.63 -21.92
C ILE A 775 11.73 20.19 -22.30
N PHE A 776 10.71 19.34 -22.21
CA PHE A 776 9.32 19.65 -22.48
C PHE A 776 8.48 19.50 -21.21
N ASP A 777 7.44 20.33 -21.10
CA ASP A 777 6.42 20.20 -20.08
C ASP A 777 5.42 19.06 -20.40
N ALA A 778 4.43 18.86 -19.53
CA ALA A 778 3.38 17.86 -19.71
C ALA A 778 2.48 18.11 -20.93
N GLY A 779 2.45 19.35 -21.46
CA GLY A 779 1.76 19.70 -22.70
C GLY A 779 2.61 19.51 -23.96
N GLY A 780 3.86 19.04 -23.83
CA GLY A 780 4.79 18.87 -24.94
C GLY A 780 5.39 20.20 -25.45
N GLN A 781 5.26 21.29 -24.71
CA GLN A 781 5.90 22.57 -25.06
C GLN A 781 7.37 22.57 -24.61
N GLU A 782 8.26 23.02 -25.49
CA GLU A 782 9.66 23.29 -25.15
C GLU A 782 9.75 24.41 -24.10
N ILE A 783 10.17 24.04 -22.90
CA ILE A 783 10.31 24.96 -21.76
C ILE A 783 11.78 25.31 -21.49
N LEU A 784 12.72 24.43 -21.81
CA LEU A 784 14.16 24.64 -21.57
C LEU A 784 15.00 23.98 -22.68
N ARG A 785 16.07 24.66 -23.10
CA ARG A 785 17.05 24.14 -24.06
C ARG A 785 18.47 24.45 -23.62
N TYR A 786 19.35 23.46 -23.69
CA TYR A 786 20.73 23.55 -23.25
C TYR A 786 21.72 23.10 -24.34
N ASN A 787 22.95 23.59 -24.23
CA ASN A 787 24.11 23.02 -24.91
C ASN A 787 24.84 22.08 -23.94
N GLY A 788 25.43 21.00 -24.45
CA GLY A 788 26.32 20.13 -23.67
C GLY A 788 27.53 20.90 -23.12
N GLY A 789 27.90 20.60 -21.86
CA GLY A 789 29.00 21.23 -21.12
C GLY A 789 30.38 20.68 -21.41
#